data_AF-A0A8C1RBH8-F1
#
_entry.id   AF-A0A8C1RBH8-F1
#
_cell.length_a   1.000
_cell.length_b   1.000
_cell.length_c   1.000
_cell.angle_alpha   90.00
_cell.angle_beta   90.00
_cell.angle_gamma   90.00
#
_symmetry.space_group_name_H-M   'P 1'
#
loop_
_entity.id
_entity.type
_entity.pdbx_description
1 polymer ?
#
loop_
_entity_poly.entity_id
_entity_poly.type
_entity_poly.pdbx_seq_one_letter_code
_entity_poly.pdbx_strand_id
1 'polypeptide(L)'
;MSRGAASVFCLNNMSVTASLNKHDQPVNDELQRVKDQLKTSMRNKYERLFEGIKLQENESLLNSIYTQLYIIEGEREAVNEEHEVLQMENTARTQHSQATPIYCNDIFKASPKPGYEEKDQIKTVLTKGIAGIGKTVSVQKFILDWAEGKANQDVDLMFVLPFRELNLIRDHQYSLHRLLLDFHPELQDLDSQIYEKCKVVFIFDGLDESRITLMFSDTQKICDVTENSSVGMLMSKLMKRELLPSALIWITSRPAAASQIPSKYINRLTEIQGFNEPQKEEYFRKRISDQHKASRIISHIRRARSLHIMCHIPVFCWISATVLQKLLEEDLSAEIPQTLTEMYIHFLLIQINMRNQKYEERDPEKLLQSNREVIVKLAEVAFSQLMKGNVMFYEEDLIKSGIDITDASVYSGICTEIFKEESVIHQRKVYSFIHLSVQEFLAAFYLFYIYVMKNVDTPQFLDVVHSLHREAIDKALESENGHLDLFLRFLLGVSLESNQRLLQDLLTHTENSLESIRRTTQYIKEKIKDGHGLSTERSINLFLCLLEVKDQTLSREIQEFVKSDKLSKEELSPAHCSTIAYMLQMSEEPLNELDIKKYNTSDEVMLYLLIHSNTPYMSFIVLLFLKFYLISSRFSGCDLSDQHCEIVSSALQSSNCVLSELDLNNNDLQDSGVQFISDGLKSPNCQLQILSLAVCNLTAQCCERLSSALQSSNSVLRELDLSNNDLQDSGVKFISDGLKIPNCHQLTYVL
;
A
#
# COMPACT_ATOMS: atom_id res chain seq x y z
N MET A 1 73.96 -26.37 16.97
CA MET A 1 74.80 -25.16 17.10
C MET A 1 73.85 -23.98 17.15
N SER A 2 73.41 -23.55 18.34
CA SER A 2 74.06 -22.56 19.22
C SER A 2 74.00 -21.14 18.65
N ARG A 3 73.60 -20.09 19.36
CA ARG A 3 73.30 -19.87 20.79
C ARG A 3 72.86 -18.40 20.95
N GLY A 4 72.19 -18.10 22.07
CA GLY A 4 72.04 -16.75 22.64
C GLY A 4 70.58 -16.47 23.04
N ALA A 5 70.04 -16.85 24.21
CA ALA A 5 70.46 -16.59 25.62
C ALA A 5 70.42 -15.08 25.95
N ALA A 6 69.87 -14.55 27.06
CA ALA A 6 69.35 -15.09 28.32
C ALA A 6 68.51 -13.95 29.01
N SER A 7 67.37 -14.21 29.65
CA SER A 7 67.13 -14.48 31.09
C SER A 7 67.14 -13.26 32.04
N VAL A 8 66.14 -13.18 32.93
CA VAL A 8 66.16 -13.02 34.43
C VAL A 8 64.73 -12.63 34.87
N PHE A 9 63.89 -13.55 35.38
CA PHE A 9 63.71 -14.06 36.76
C PHE A 9 62.94 -13.15 37.74
N CYS A 10 61.78 -13.64 38.23
CA CYS A 10 61.48 -13.76 39.67
C CYS A 10 60.34 -14.78 39.92
N LEU A 11 60.69 -15.84 40.66
CA LEU A 11 59.85 -16.80 41.42
C LEU A 11 59.24 -16.08 42.65
N ASN A 12 58.25 -16.51 43.45
CA ASN A 12 57.52 -17.77 43.72
C ASN A 12 56.37 -17.40 44.69
N ASN A 13 55.20 -18.05 44.63
CA ASN A 13 54.65 -18.84 45.76
C ASN A 13 53.24 -19.42 45.47
N MET A 14 53.12 -20.70 45.80
CA MET A 14 51.95 -21.58 45.70
C MET A 14 50.81 -21.20 46.65
N SER A 15 49.56 -21.39 46.22
CA SER A 15 48.61 -22.31 46.88
C SER A 15 47.31 -22.49 46.09
N VAL A 16 47.13 -23.70 45.58
CA VAL A 16 45.89 -24.52 45.56
C VAL A 16 44.55 -23.79 45.71
N THR A 17 43.77 -23.76 44.63
CA THR A 17 42.37 -24.23 44.57
C THR A 17 42.02 -24.51 43.11
N ALA A 18 42.25 -25.75 42.68
CA ALA A 18 41.64 -26.30 41.48
C ALA A 18 40.33 -26.97 41.89
N SER A 19 39.20 -26.32 41.65
CA SER A 19 37.90 -26.97 41.58
C SER A 19 36.83 -26.00 41.08
N LEU A 20 36.04 -26.48 40.11
CA LEU A 20 34.77 -25.94 39.59
C LEU A 20 34.88 -24.83 38.52
N ASN A 21 34.99 -25.26 37.25
CA ASN A 21 34.38 -24.60 36.08
C ASN A 21 34.46 -25.53 34.85
N LYS A 22 33.91 -26.74 34.98
CA LYS A 22 33.75 -27.69 33.85
C LYS A 22 32.29 -28.03 33.52
N HIS A 23 31.33 -27.40 34.20
CA HIS A 23 29.90 -27.70 34.00
C HIS A 23 29.16 -26.73 33.06
N ASP A 24 29.71 -25.56 32.71
CA ASP A 24 29.04 -24.57 31.84
C ASP A 24 29.53 -24.55 30.38
N GLN A 25 30.61 -25.28 30.04
CA GLN A 25 31.12 -25.36 28.67
C GLN A 25 30.23 -26.14 27.67
N PRO A 26 29.69 -27.33 27.99
CA PRO A 26 28.96 -28.13 27.00
C PRO A 26 27.59 -27.51 26.63
N VAL A 27 26.91 -26.88 27.59
CA VAL A 27 25.61 -26.21 27.38
C VAL A 27 25.76 -24.98 26.47
N ASN A 28 26.88 -24.27 26.56
CA ASN A 28 27.13 -23.10 25.73
C ASN A 28 27.50 -23.49 24.28
N ASP A 29 28.24 -24.58 24.11
CA ASP A 29 28.56 -25.14 22.79
C ASP A 29 27.31 -25.72 22.10
N GLU A 30 26.42 -26.37 22.85
CA GLU A 30 25.11 -26.84 22.35
C GLU A 30 24.20 -25.69 21.94
N LEU A 31 24.05 -24.68 22.80
CA LEU A 31 23.26 -23.50 22.50
C LEU A 31 23.78 -22.76 21.26
N GLN A 32 25.10 -22.62 21.11
CA GLN A 32 25.68 -21.97 19.94
C GLN A 32 25.42 -22.77 18.65
N ARG A 33 25.55 -24.11 18.70
CA ARG A 33 25.22 -24.97 17.55
C ARG A 33 23.77 -24.81 17.12
N VAL A 34 22.83 -24.76 18.07
CA VAL A 34 21.41 -24.61 17.73
C VAL A 34 21.11 -23.20 17.19
N LYS A 35 21.75 -22.16 17.73
CA LYS A 35 21.64 -20.80 17.16
C LYS A 35 22.09 -20.76 15.70
N ASP A 36 23.21 -21.40 15.38
CA ASP A 36 23.75 -21.43 14.02
C ASP A 36 22.86 -22.26 13.07
N GLN A 37 22.31 -23.38 13.54
CA GLN A 37 21.34 -24.19 12.79
C GLN A 37 20.05 -23.42 12.54
N LEU A 38 19.50 -22.76 13.57
CA LEU A 38 18.29 -21.94 13.44
C LEU A 38 18.49 -20.78 12.46
N LYS A 39 19.61 -20.05 12.56
CA LYS A 39 19.95 -18.99 11.58
C LYS A 39 20.07 -19.54 10.16
N THR A 40 20.70 -20.71 9.99
CA THR A 40 20.83 -21.35 8.67
C THR A 40 19.47 -21.76 8.10
N SER A 41 18.62 -22.35 8.93
CA SER A 41 17.24 -22.74 8.56
C SER A 41 16.42 -21.52 8.16
N MET A 42 16.45 -20.46 8.98
CA MET A 42 15.74 -19.20 8.71
C MET A 42 16.24 -18.51 7.45
N ARG A 43 17.57 -18.46 7.23
CA ARG A 43 18.13 -17.95 5.97
C ARG A 43 17.60 -18.73 4.79
N ASN A 44 17.71 -20.06 4.81
CA ASN A 44 17.26 -20.90 3.69
C ASN A 44 15.74 -20.77 3.45
N LYS A 45 14.94 -20.54 4.50
CA LYS A 45 13.48 -20.36 4.42
C LYS A 45 13.08 -19.00 3.83
N TYR A 46 13.83 -17.93 4.09
CA TYR A 46 13.42 -16.55 3.77
C TYR A 46 14.36 -15.78 2.82
N GLU A 47 15.48 -16.36 2.39
CA GLU A 47 16.40 -15.75 1.41
C GLU A 47 15.77 -15.55 0.03
N ARG A 48 14.83 -16.42 -0.34
CA ARG A 48 14.18 -16.42 -1.64
C ARG A 48 12.71 -16.06 -1.49
N LEU A 49 12.26 -15.12 -2.31
CA LEU A 49 10.83 -14.91 -2.53
C LEU A 49 10.40 -15.86 -3.65
N PHE A 50 9.43 -16.72 -3.34
CA PHE A 50 8.84 -17.57 -4.37
C PHE A 50 7.85 -16.75 -5.18
N GLU A 51 8.27 -16.35 -6.37
CA GLU A 51 7.39 -15.83 -7.42
C GLU A 51 6.92 -17.02 -8.25
N GLY A 52 5.91 -17.73 -7.72
CA GLY A 52 5.31 -18.89 -8.39
C GLY A 52 6.02 -20.22 -8.22
N ILE A 53 5.98 -21.06 -9.26
CA ILE A 53 6.41 -22.48 -9.23
C ILE A 53 7.91 -22.59 -8.90
N LYS A 54 8.29 -23.64 -8.16
CA LYS A 54 9.68 -24.14 -8.00
C LYS A 54 10.32 -24.53 -9.35
N LEU A 55 10.68 -23.56 -10.17
CA LEU A 55 11.66 -23.68 -11.26
C LEU A 55 12.88 -22.87 -10.85
N GLN A 56 14.08 -23.43 -11.04
CA GLN A 56 15.37 -22.79 -10.73
C GLN A 56 15.61 -21.44 -11.44
N GLU A 57 14.72 -21.05 -12.37
CA GLU A 57 14.82 -19.82 -13.18
C GLU A 57 13.98 -18.64 -12.66
N ASN A 58 13.03 -18.84 -11.71
CA ASN A 58 12.14 -17.78 -11.19
C ASN A 58 12.42 -17.36 -9.73
N GLU A 59 13.53 -17.81 -9.15
CA GLU A 59 13.87 -17.46 -7.76
C GLU A 59 14.52 -16.07 -7.69
N SER A 60 13.77 -15.08 -7.21
CA SER A 60 14.33 -13.77 -6.88
C SER A 60 14.85 -13.78 -5.44
N LEU A 61 16.08 -13.29 -5.26
CA LEU A 61 16.63 -13.09 -3.92
C LEU A 61 15.86 -11.94 -3.27
N LEU A 62 15.34 -12.15 -2.05
CA LEU A 62 14.61 -11.10 -1.34
C LEU A 62 15.45 -9.81 -1.29
N ASN A 63 16.75 -9.93 -1.01
CA ASN A 63 17.67 -8.81 -0.96
C ASN A 63 17.84 -8.04 -2.29
N SER A 64 17.62 -8.66 -3.46
CA SER A 64 17.77 -7.98 -4.75
C SER A 64 16.55 -7.14 -5.12
N ILE A 65 15.36 -7.55 -4.69
CA ILE A 65 14.09 -6.88 -5.02
C ILE A 65 13.50 -6.06 -3.86
N TYR A 66 13.95 -6.31 -2.62
CA TYR A 66 13.44 -5.62 -1.45
C TYR A 66 13.64 -4.11 -1.59
N THR A 67 12.53 -3.40 -1.45
CA THR A 67 12.47 -1.95 -1.39
C THR A 67 11.98 -1.59 -0.01
N GLN A 68 12.73 -0.74 0.69
CA GLN A 68 12.43 -0.38 2.08
C GLN A 68 11.04 0.24 2.15
N LEU A 69 10.16 -0.31 3.00
CA LEU A 69 8.81 0.25 3.21
C LEU A 69 8.86 1.46 4.13
N TYR A 70 7.94 2.39 3.90
CA TYR A 70 7.71 3.52 4.79
C TYR A 70 6.84 3.08 5.98
N ILE A 71 7.42 3.02 7.18
CA ILE A 71 6.74 2.62 8.41
C ILE A 71 6.75 3.81 9.36
N ILE A 72 5.59 4.13 9.94
CA ILE A 72 5.42 5.22 10.91
C ILE A 72 4.95 4.67 12.26
N GLU A 73 5.18 5.42 13.34
CA GLU A 73 4.56 5.15 14.64
C GLU A 73 3.10 5.60 14.61
N GLY A 74 2.16 4.67 14.81
CA GLY A 74 0.72 4.92 14.71
C GLY A 74 0.08 5.34 16.04
N GLU A 75 -1.06 6.03 15.97
CA GLU A 75 -1.82 6.46 17.14
C GLU A 75 -2.57 5.29 17.81
N ARG A 76 -2.57 5.24 19.15
CA ARG A 76 -3.04 4.08 19.93
C ARG A 76 -4.56 3.82 19.85
N GLU A 77 -5.37 4.73 19.30
CA GLU A 77 -6.84 4.71 19.46
C GLU A 77 -7.65 4.51 18.15
N ALA A 78 -7.05 4.64 16.96
CA ALA A 78 -7.82 4.45 15.71
C ALA A 78 -7.86 2.97 15.28
N VAL A 79 -9.02 2.34 15.43
CA VAL A 79 -9.39 1.12 14.70
C VAL A 79 -10.10 1.59 13.43
N ASN A 80 -9.37 1.69 12.32
CA ASN A 80 -9.98 2.00 11.02
C ASN A 80 -10.56 0.70 10.43
N GLU A 81 -11.89 0.66 10.29
CA GLU A 81 -12.63 -0.50 9.76
C GLU A 81 -12.92 -0.40 8.24
N GLU A 82 -12.40 0.63 7.56
CA GLU A 82 -12.61 0.89 6.13
C GLU A 82 -11.97 -0.18 5.21
N HIS A 83 -12.50 -0.38 4.00
CA HIS A 83 -11.92 -1.31 3.02
C HIS A 83 -10.53 -0.89 2.54
N GLU A 84 -9.73 -1.88 2.15
CA GLU A 84 -8.30 -1.74 1.88
C GLU A 84 -8.00 -0.80 0.72
N VAL A 85 -8.82 -0.81 -0.33
CA VAL A 85 -8.65 0.07 -1.49
C VAL A 85 -8.95 1.53 -1.12
N LEU A 86 -9.99 1.75 -0.30
CA LEU A 86 -10.35 3.08 0.19
C LEU A 86 -9.27 3.64 1.11
N GLN A 87 -8.68 2.79 1.96
CA GLN A 87 -7.56 3.17 2.81
C GLN A 87 -6.32 3.55 1.99
N MET A 88 -6.01 2.88 0.87
CA MET A 88 -4.92 3.29 -0.02
C MET A 88 -5.12 4.68 -0.60
N GLU A 89 -6.34 4.93 -1.07
CA GLU A 89 -6.69 6.20 -1.71
C GLU A 89 -6.69 7.33 -0.69
N ASN A 90 -7.06 7.03 0.55
CA ASN A 90 -6.90 7.93 1.69
C ASN A 90 -5.41 8.11 2.05
N THR A 91 -4.58 7.07 2.13
CA THR A 91 -3.14 7.21 2.45
C THR A 91 -2.35 7.94 1.37
N ALA A 92 -2.68 7.73 0.09
CA ALA A 92 -2.14 8.51 -1.02
C ALA A 92 -2.51 10.00 -0.90
N ARG A 93 -3.62 10.31 -0.22
CA ARG A 93 -3.99 11.69 0.11
C ARG A 93 -3.19 12.26 1.27
N THR A 94 -2.71 11.46 2.21
CA THR A 94 -2.23 11.93 3.52
C THR A 94 -0.71 11.91 3.69
N GLN A 95 0.04 11.70 2.60
CA GLN A 95 1.50 11.86 2.62
C GLN A 95 1.81 13.26 3.18
N HIS A 96 2.60 13.28 4.27
CA HIS A 96 3.00 14.44 5.09
C HIS A 96 2.32 14.61 6.46
N SER A 97 2.07 13.52 7.20
CA SER A 97 2.11 13.63 8.67
C SER A 97 3.59 13.73 9.12
N GLN A 98 3.88 14.61 10.08
CA GLN A 98 5.20 14.77 10.72
C GLN A 98 5.61 13.54 11.58
N ALA A 99 5.11 12.35 11.23
CA ALA A 99 5.40 11.12 11.93
C ALA A 99 6.85 10.68 11.67
N THR A 100 7.56 10.34 12.74
CA THR A 100 8.95 9.89 12.64
C THR A 100 9.00 8.53 11.95
N PRO A 101 9.72 8.39 10.82
CA PRO A 101 9.84 7.10 10.15
C PRO A 101 10.63 6.11 11.02
N ILE A 102 10.18 4.86 11.03
CA ILE A 102 10.83 3.76 11.76
C ILE A 102 11.37 2.77 10.73
N TYR A 103 12.65 2.42 10.83
CA TYR A 103 13.20 1.33 10.03
C TYR A 103 12.75 -0.02 10.59
N CYS A 104 12.48 -0.98 9.71
CA CYS A 104 12.05 -2.33 10.10
C CYS A 104 13.00 -2.98 11.11
N ASN A 105 14.32 -2.82 10.93
CA ASN A 105 15.33 -3.35 11.84
C ASN A 105 15.41 -2.61 13.18
N ASP A 106 14.79 -1.45 13.32
CA ASP A 106 14.79 -0.62 14.52
C ASP A 106 13.45 -0.68 15.26
N ILE A 107 12.57 -1.63 14.92
CA ILE A 107 11.19 -1.65 15.40
C ILE A 107 11.06 -1.75 16.93
N PHE A 108 12.02 -2.44 17.58
CA PHE A 108 12.13 -2.58 19.03
C PHE A 108 13.03 -1.52 19.70
N LYS A 109 13.68 -0.64 18.93
CA LYS A 109 14.53 0.42 19.48
C LYS A 109 13.69 1.62 19.90
N ALA A 110 13.98 2.18 21.07
CA ALA A 110 13.34 3.40 21.53
C ALA A 110 13.66 4.57 20.60
N SER A 111 12.69 5.47 20.39
CA SER A 111 12.96 6.71 19.65
C SER A 111 13.85 7.64 20.49
N PRO A 112 14.80 8.36 19.89
CA PRO A 112 15.69 9.27 20.62
C PRO A 112 14.94 10.56 21.00
N LYS A 113 13.99 10.47 21.92
CA LYS A 113 13.37 11.65 22.56
C LYS A 113 14.00 11.84 23.95
N PRO A 114 14.43 13.07 24.31
CA PRO A 114 15.02 13.33 25.61
C PRO A 114 13.96 13.14 26.71
N GLY A 115 14.17 12.17 27.62
CA GLY A 115 13.28 11.90 28.76
C GLY A 115 12.92 10.43 29.00
N TYR A 116 13.29 9.51 28.11
CA TYR A 116 13.04 8.07 28.30
C TYR A 116 14.05 7.43 29.29
N GLU A 117 13.56 6.94 30.43
CA GLU A 117 14.32 6.08 31.35
C GLU A 117 14.37 4.62 30.84
N GLU A 118 15.33 3.81 31.31
CA GLU A 118 15.49 2.37 31.00
C GLU A 118 14.23 1.49 31.23
N LYS A 119 13.19 2.03 31.87
CA LYS A 119 11.91 1.35 32.16
C LYS A 119 10.94 1.27 30.97
N ASP A 120 11.18 2.01 29.89
CA ASP A 120 10.31 2.09 28.71
C ASP A 120 10.80 1.22 27.54
N GLN A 121 11.32 0.03 27.83
CA GLN A 121 11.70 -0.90 26.77
C GLN A 121 10.48 -1.36 25.96
N ILE A 122 10.56 -1.18 24.65
CA ILE A 122 9.54 -1.61 23.71
C ILE A 122 9.66 -3.11 23.55
N LYS A 123 8.75 -3.86 24.20
CA LYS A 123 8.76 -5.33 24.10
C LYS A 123 7.66 -5.88 23.21
N THR A 124 6.50 -5.22 23.12
CA THR A 124 5.40 -5.66 22.24
C THR A 124 5.12 -4.60 21.18
N VAL A 125 5.30 -4.97 19.92
CA VAL A 125 4.96 -4.14 18.76
C VAL A 125 3.81 -4.78 17.99
N LEU A 126 2.78 -3.98 17.68
CA LEU A 126 1.75 -4.34 16.71
C LEU A 126 1.95 -3.48 15.46
N THR A 127 2.12 -4.11 14.30
CA THR A 127 2.21 -3.46 13.00
C THR A 127 0.90 -3.66 12.24
N LYS A 128 0.21 -2.56 11.98
CA LYS A 128 -0.98 -2.49 11.14
C LYS A 128 -0.60 -2.20 9.69
N GLY A 129 -1.42 -2.69 8.78
CA GLY A 129 -1.38 -2.30 7.38
C GLY A 129 -2.38 -3.11 6.56
N ILE A 130 -2.83 -2.54 5.46
CA ILE A 130 -3.76 -3.18 4.53
C ILE A 130 -3.15 -4.43 3.86
N ALA A 131 -3.98 -5.28 3.23
CA ALA A 131 -3.46 -6.43 2.49
C ALA A 131 -2.46 -6.03 1.41
N GLY A 132 -1.51 -6.92 1.14
CA GLY A 132 -0.49 -6.70 0.09
C GLY A 132 0.54 -5.60 0.40
N ILE A 133 0.37 -4.82 1.47
CA ILE A 133 1.24 -3.66 1.79
C ILE A 133 2.69 -4.04 2.14
N GLY A 134 2.96 -5.33 2.36
CA GLY A 134 4.30 -5.85 2.66
C GLY A 134 4.56 -6.16 4.13
N LYS A 135 3.51 -6.42 4.94
CA LYS A 135 3.64 -6.88 6.35
C LYS A 135 4.54 -8.13 6.46
N THR A 136 4.13 -9.22 5.82
CA THR A 136 4.89 -10.49 5.80
C THR A 136 6.28 -10.33 5.19
N VAL A 137 6.42 -9.56 4.10
CA VAL A 137 7.73 -9.30 3.47
C VAL A 137 8.67 -8.54 4.41
N SER A 138 8.15 -7.63 5.24
CA SER A 138 8.94 -6.93 6.27
C SER A 138 9.42 -7.88 7.35
N VAL A 139 8.56 -8.80 7.81
CA VAL A 139 8.92 -9.87 8.74
C VAL A 139 10.03 -10.74 8.14
N GLN A 140 9.86 -11.20 6.89
CA GLN A 140 10.86 -12.00 6.18
C GLN A 140 12.20 -11.28 6.07
N LYS A 141 12.18 -9.98 5.73
CA LYS A 141 13.40 -9.17 5.62
C LYS A 141 14.11 -9.03 6.97
N PHE A 142 13.36 -8.76 8.04
CA PHE A 142 13.89 -8.65 9.40
C PHE A 142 14.58 -9.94 9.85
N ILE A 143 13.95 -11.10 9.58
CA ILE A 143 14.51 -12.41 9.88
C ILE A 143 15.78 -12.66 9.05
N LEU A 144 15.74 -12.34 7.76
CA LEU A 144 16.88 -12.54 6.86
C LEU A 144 18.08 -11.69 7.30
N ASP A 145 17.89 -10.43 7.66
CA ASP A 145 18.97 -9.56 8.17
C ASP A 145 19.55 -10.08 9.48
N TRP A 146 18.73 -10.68 10.35
CA TRP A 146 19.21 -11.35 11.57
C TRP A 146 20.00 -12.62 11.26
N ALA A 147 19.51 -13.45 10.35
CA ALA A 147 20.14 -14.71 9.97
C ALA A 147 21.47 -14.50 9.21
N GLU A 148 21.57 -13.44 8.41
CA GLU A 148 22.79 -13.06 7.67
C GLU A 148 23.82 -12.29 8.50
N GLY A 149 23.52 -11.95 9.75
CA GLY A 149 24.44 -11.21 10.61
C GLY A 149 24.42 -9.69 10.43
N LYS A 150 23.46 -9.13 9.68
CA LYS A 150 23.41 -7.71 9.30
C LYS A 150 22.78 -6.82 10.37
N ALA A 151 21.75 -7.30 11.08
CA ALA A 151 21.03 -6.54 12.10
C ALA A 151 20.60 -7.42 13.28
N ASN A 152 20.21 -6.80 14.40
CA ASN A 152 19.61 -7.44 15.58
C ASN A 152 20.42 -8.63 16.16
N GLN A 153 21.76 -8.57 16.10
CA GLN A 153 22.64 -9.65 16.59
C GLN A 153 22.66 -9.79 18.12
N ASP A 154 22.02 -8.86 18.83
CA ASP A 154 21.73 -8.96 20.26
C ASP A 154 20.61 -9.97 20.59
N VAL A 155 19.83 -10.41 19.59
CA VAL A 155 18.79 -11.44 19.73
C VAL A 155 19.40 -12.83 19.55
N ASP A 156 19.17 -13.69 20.54
CA ASP A 156 19.68 -15.06 20.59
C ASP A 156 18.84 -16.02 19.74
N LEU A 157 17.51 -15.94 19.87
CA LEU A 157 16.54 -16.85 19.25
C LEU A 157 15.37 -16.05 18.67
N MET A 158 14.95 -16.39 17.45
CA MET A 158 13.82 -15.76 16.78
C MET A 158 12.88 -16.83 16.27
N PHE A 159 11.60 -16.76 16.66
CA PHE A 159 10.57 -17.73 16.32
C PHE A 159 9.45 -17.07 15.54
N VAL A 160 9.02 -17.71 14.45
CA VAL A 160 7.97 -17.20 13.56
C VAL A 160 6.79 -18.13 13.64
N LEU A 161 5.64 -17.58 14.05
CA LEU A 161 4.41 -18.32 14.28
C LEU A 161 3.27 -17.66 13.49
N PRO A 162 3.09 -18.00 12.20
CA PRO A 162 2.00 -17.44 11.41
C PRO A 162 0.65 -17.96 11.90
N PHE A 163 -0.32 -17.06 12.09
CA PHE A 163 -1.66 -17.43 12.59
C PHE A 163 -2.38 -18.41 11.67
N ARG A 164 -2.12 -18.30 10.37
CA ARG A 164 -2.53 -19.27 9.34
C ARG A 164 -2.20 -20.71 9.71
N GLU A 165 -0.98 -20.94 10.16
CA GLU A 165 -0.45 -22.26 10.51
C GLU A 165 -0.99 -22.69 11.89
N LEU A 166 -1.02 -21.75 12.85
CA LEU A 166 -1.59 -21.99 14.18
C LEU A 166 -3.06 -22.42 14.13
N ASN A 167 -3.82 -21.93 13.16
CA ASN A 167 -5.23 -22.29 12.97
C ASN A 167 -5.46 -23.80 12.75
N LEU A 168 -4.45 -24.55 12.32
CA LEU A 168 -4.55 -25.99 12.09
C LEU A 168 -4.54 -26.82 13.39
N ILE A 169 -4.12 -26.21 14.51
CA ILE A 169 -3.81 -26.91 15.77
C ILE A 169 -4.98 -26.86 16.77
N ARG A 170 -6.09 -26.18 16.42
CA ARG A 170 -7.16 -25.69 17.32
C ARG A 170 -7.72 -26.63 18.38
N ASP A 171 -7.70 -27.94 18.16
CA ASP A 171 -8.35 -28.92 19.04
C ASP A 171 -7.39 -29.68 19.96
N HIS A 172 -6.09 -29.35 19.94
CA HIS A 172 -5.07 -30.05 20.72
C HIS A 172 -4.56 -29.21 21.88
N GLN A 173 -4.39 -29.86 23.03
CA GLN A 173 -3.65 -29.30 24.16
C GLN A 173 -2.15 -29.34 23.82
N TYR A 174 -1.51 -28.19 23.85
CA TYR A 174 -0.11 -27.98 23.47
C TYR A 174 0.64 -27.30 24.60
N SER A 175 1.91 -27.64 24.77
CA SER A 175 2.85 -26.79 25.51
C SER A 175 3.57 -25.84 24.56
N LEU A 176 4.06 -24.71 25.06
CA LEU A 176 4.80 -23.76 24.22
C LEU A 176 6.05 -24.41 23.63
N HIS A 177 6.78 -25.19 24.42
CA HIS A 177 7.98 -25.88 23.94
C HIS A 177 7.66 -26.89 22.81
N ARG A 178 6.57 -27.65 22.95
CA ARG A 178 6.13 -28.58 21.89
C ARG A 178 5.68 -27.83 20.63
N LEU A 179 4.98 -26.70 20.81
CA LEU A 179 4.62 -25.84 19.69
C LEU A 179 5.86 -25.34 18.95
N LEU A 180 6.91 -24.92 19.67
CA LEU A 180 8.14 -24.46 19.04
C LEU A 180 8.90 -25.57 18.33
N LEU A 181 8.91 -26.80 18.86
CA LEU A 181 9.51 -27.95 18.20
C LEU A 181 8.81 -28.31 16.88
N ASP A 182 7.48 -28.20 16.83
CA ASP A 182 6.71 -28.49 15.62
C ASP A 182 7.04 -27.48 14.48
N PHE A 183 7.31 -26.21 14.82
CA PHE A 183 7.66 -25.16 13.85
C PHE A 183 9.18 -25.09 13.57
N HIS A 184 9.99 -25.47 14.55
CA HIS A 184 11.45 -25.39 14.53
C HIS A 184 12.07 -26.68 15.10
N PRO A 185 12.13 -27.76 14.29
CA PRO A 185 12.68 -29.05 14.70
C PRO A 185 14.13 -28.98 15.17
N GLU A 186 14.87 -27.94 14.80
CA GLU A 186 16.24 -27.67 15.22
C GLU A 186 16.38 -27.51 16.74
N LEU A 187 15.27 -27.29 17.46
CA LEU A 187 15.26 -27.13 18.92
C LEU A 187 15.22 -28.46 19.68
N GLN A 188 15.20 -29.62 19.00
CA GLN A 188 14.98 -30.93 19.62
C GLN A 188 15.96 -31.28 20.76
N ASP A 189 17.18 -30.75 20.68
CA ASP A 189 18.25 -31.01 21.66
C ASP A 189 18.32 -29.95 22.79
N LEU A 190 17.46 -28.92 22.79
CA LEU A 190 17.47 -27.85 23.80
C LEU A 190 16.50 -28.11 24.96
N ASP A 191 16.97 -27.87 26.18
CA ASP A 191 16.10 -27.76 27.35
C ASP A 191 15.24 -26.49 27.26
N SER A 192 13.95 -26.68 27.49
CA SER A 192 12.93 -25.65 27.66
C SER A 192 13.31 -24.47 28.59
N GLN A 193 14.15 -24.70 29.61
CA GLN A 193 14.61 -23.63 30.53
C GLN A 193 15.55 -22.61 29.88
N ILE A 194 16.09 -22.90 28.70
CA ILE A 194 17.05 -22.02 28.03
C ILE A 194 16.40 -20.76 27.47
N TYR A 195 15.08 -20.79 27.21
CA TYR A 195 14.33 -19.66 26.68
C TYR A 195 14.30 -18.49 27.68
N GLU A 196 14.35 -18.76 28.98
CA GLU A 196 14.39 -17.71 30.02
C GLU A 196 15.76 -17.03 30.11
N LYS A 197 16.82 -17.71 29.67
CA LYS A 197 18.21 -17.21 29.70
C LYS A 197 18.60 -16.49 28.41
N CYS A 198 17.82 -16.63 27.35
CA CYS A 198 18.09 -16.06 26.03
C CYS A 198 17.25 -14.81 25.78
N LYS A 199 17.75 -13.89 24.95
CA LYS A 199 16.93 -12.84 24.37
C LYS A 199 16.13 -13.42 23.19
N VAL A 200 14.85 -13.69 23.43
CA VAL A 200 13.95 -14.34 22.47
C VAL A 200 13.04 -13.30 21.80
N VAL A 201 12.85 -13.42 20.48
CA VAL A 201 11.85 -12.69 19.70
C VAL A 201 10.80 -13.67 19.18
N PHE A 202 9.52 -13.40 19.44
CA PHE A 202 8.38 -14.06 18.81
C PHE A 202 7.75 -13.14 17.77
N ILE A 203 7.57 -13.66 16.55
CA ILE A 203 6.89 -12.96 15.46
C ILE A 203 5.59 -13.69 15.14
N PHE A 204 4.47 -13.03 15.40
CA PHE A 204 3.13 -13.50 15.06
C PHE A 204 2.65 -12.83 13.78
N ASP A 205 2.72 -13.54 12.67
CA ASP A 205 2.36 -13.00 11.35
C ASP A 205 0.89 -13.29 11.01
N GLY A 206 0.15 -12.26 10.61
CA GLY A 206 -1.20 -12.36 10.05
C GLY A 206 -2.32 -12.58 11.07
N LEU A 207 -2.43 -11.77 12.13
CA LEU A 207 -3.51 -11.87 13.13
C LEU A 207 -4.92 -11.81 12.51
N ASP A 208 -5.10 -11.10 11.40
CA ASP A 208 -6.34 -11.06 10.63
C ASP A 208 -6.78 -12.42 10.07
N GLU A 209 -5.84 -13.34 9.90
CA GLU A 209 -6.11 -14.71 9.45
C GLU A 209 -6.42 -15.64 10.63
N SER A 210 -6.25 -15.17 11.87
CA SER A 210 -6.57 -15.95 13.07
C SER A 210 -8.06 -16.20 13.15
N ARG A 211 -8.45 -17.45 13.40
CA ARG A 211 -9.79 -17.75 13.94
C ARG A 211 -9.69 -18.47 15.29
N ILE A 212 -8.54 -18.34 15.96
CA ILE A 212 -8.31 -18.79 17.33
C ILE A 212 -8.84 -17.70 18.27
N THR A 213 -9.68 -18.07 19.23
CA THR A 213 -10.14 -17.13 20.25
C THR A 213 -9.02 -16.82 21.23
N LEU A 214 -8.54 -15.57 21.23
CA LEU A 214 -7.57 -15.08 22.20
C LEU A 214 -8.25 -14.75 23.53
N MET A 215 -7.75 -15.31 24.62
CA MET A 215 -8.37 -15.28 25.94
C MET A 215 -7.65 -14.30 26.88
N PHE A 216 -8.04 -13.02 26.81
CA PHE A 216 -7.45 -11.98 27.66
C PHE A 216 -8.13 -11.81 29.03
N SER A 217 -9.31 -12.38 29.25
CA SER A 217 -10.06 -12.31 30.51
C SER A 217 -9.79 -13.45 31.49
N ASP A 218 -9.20 -14.55 31.04
CA ASP A 218 -9.08 -15.78 31.84
C ASP A 218 -8.03 -15.69 32.96
N THR A 219 -8.37 -16.28 34.11
CA THR A 219 -7.58 -16.27 35.36
C THR A 219 -6.65 -17.47 35.52
N GLN A 220 -6.70 -18.46 34.62
CA GLN A 220 -5.83 -19.63 34.65
C GLN A 220 -4.37 -19.18 34.54
N LYS A 221 -3.53 -19.53 35.52
CA LYS A 221 -2.09 -19.22 35.52
C LYS A 221 -1.35 -20.35 34.81
N ILE A 222 -0.63 -20.01 33.73
CA ILE A 222 0.34 -20.89 33.07
C ILE A 222 1.67 -20.20 33.27
N CYS A 223 2.58 -20.84 34.00
CA CYS A 223 3.85 -20.25 34.38
C CYS A 223 5.05 -20.93 33.71
N ASP A 224 4.87 -22.16 33.21
CA ASP A 224 5.92 -22.96 32.58
C ASP A 224 5.62 -23.19 31.09
N VAL A 225 6.67 -23.15 30.27
CA VAL A 225 6.64 -23.41 28.83
C VAL A 225 6.30 -24.87 28.50
N THR A 226 6.38 -25.78 29.48
CA THR A 226 6.06 -27.21 29.33
C THR A 226 4.61 -27.56 29.69
N GLU A 227 3.86 -26.64 30.30
CA GLU A 227 2.45 -26.85 30.65
C GLU A 227 1.55 -26.87 29.41
N ASN A 228 0.62 -27.82 29.36
CA ASN A 228 -0.32 -27.98 28.26
C ASN A 228 -1.53 -27.05 28.40
N SER A 229 -1.86 -26.33 27.33
CA SER A 229 -3.07 -25.51 27.22
C SER A 229 -3.54 -25.40 25.78
N SER A 230 -4.61 -24.63 25.54
CA SER A 230 -4.99 -24.27 24.17
C SER A 230 -4.00 -23.27 23.58
N VAL A 231 -3.81 -23.30 22.26
CA VAL A 231 -2.92 -22.35 21.56
C VAL A 231 -3.34 -20.90 21.85
N GLY A 232 -4.65 -20.61 21.82
CA GLY A 232 -5.16 -19.26 22.14
C GLY A 232 -4.77 -18.78 23.54
N MET A 233 -4.76 -19.67 24.54
CA MET A 233 -4.32 -19.35 25.89
C MET A 233 -2.81 -19.09 25.93
N LEU A 234 -1.99 -19.97 25.35
CA LEU A 234 -0.53 -19.80 25.31
C LEU A 234 -0.14 -18.46 24.67
N MET A 235 -0.76 -18.11 23.53
CA MET A 235 -0.50 -16.84 22.84
C MET A 235 -0.91 -15.65 23.68
N SER A 236 -2.09 -15.71 24.31
CA SER A 236 -2.58 -14.65 25.19
C SER A 236 -1.66 -14.45 26.40
N LYS A 237 -1.11 -15.54 26.96
CA LYS A 237 -0.17 -15.49 28.10
C LYS A 237 1.21 -14.94 27.73
N LEU A 238 1.72 -15.27 26.54
CA LEU A 238 2.92 -14.62 25.98
C LEU A 238 2.69 -13.12 25.81
N MET A 239 1.58 -12.72 25.18
CA MET A 239 1.25 -11.30 24.95
C MET A 239 1.04 -10.53 26.26
N LYS A 240 0.44 -11.17 27.28
CA LYS A 240 0.32 -10.63 28.65
C LYS A 240 1.63 -10.61 29.43
N ARG A 241 2.67 -11.28 28.94
CA ARG A 241 3.96 -11.48 29.61
C ARG A 241 3.87 -12.27 30.92
N GLU A 242 2.87 -13.14 31.02
CA GLU A 242 2.81 -14.13 32.08
C GLU A 242 3.73 -15.32 31.77
N LEU A 243 3.94 -15.60 30.48
CA LEU A 243 4.89 -16.59 29.96
C LEU A 243 6.04 -15.86 29.26
N LEU A 244 7.30 -16.20 29.60
CA LEU A 244 8.53 -15.56 29.07
C LEU A 244 8.52 -14.00 29.12
N PRO A 245 8.55 -13.37 30.30
CA PRO A 245 8.36 -11.91 30.45
C PRO A 245 9.43 -11.02 29.78
N SER A 246 10.60 -11.60 29.48
CA SER A 246 11.73 -10.93 28.82
C SER A 246 11.65 -11.00 27.28
N ALA A 247 10.71 -11.77 26.72
CA ALA A 247 10.59 -11.94 25.29
C ALA A 247 10.09 -10.66 24.60
N LEU A 248 10.61 -10.43 23.39
CA LEU A 248 10.14 -9.42 22.47
C LEU A 248 9.08 -10.04 21.56
N ILE A 249 8.00 -9.32 21.30
CA ILE A 249 6.86 -9.81 20.52
C ILE A 249 6.56 -8.80 19.42
N TRP A 250 6.56 -9.28 18.17
CA TRP A 250 6.12 -8.51 17.02
C TRP A 250 4.88 -9.18 16.41
N ILE A 251 3.81 -8.42 16.22
CA ILE A 251 2.54 -8.91 15.67
C ILE A 251 2.24 -8.11 14.42
N THR A 252 1.85 -8.76 13.33
CA THR A 252 1.34 -8.09 12.13
C THR A 252 -0.16 -8.35 11.98
N SER A 253 -0.91 -7.34 11.53
CA SER A 253 -2.36 -7.47 11.36
C SER A 253 -2.93 -6.44 10.37
N ARG A 254 -4.09 -6.73 9.78
CA ARG A 254 -4.94 -5.69 9.19
C ARG A 254 -5.59 -4.82 10.28
N PRO A 255 -5.88 -3.54 10.02
CA PRO A 255 -6.49 -2.64 10.98
C PRO A 255 -7.73 -3.18 11.69
N ALA A 256 -8.64 -3.83 10.96
CA ALA A 256 -9.89 -4.40 11.50
C ALA A 256 -9.66 -5.50 12.55
N ALA A 257 -8.61 -6.31 12.41
CA ALA A 257 -8.31 -7.41 13.33
C ALA A 257 -7.41 -7.00 14.51
N ALA A 258 -6.81 -5.81 14.45
CA ALA A 258 -5.94 -5.31 15.52
C ALA A 258 -6.66 -5.13 16.86
N SER A 259 -7.97 -4.89 16.84
CA SER A 259 -8.82 -4.72 18.02
C SER A 259 -8.97 -5.99 18.86
N GLN A 260 -8.63 -7.16 18.30
CA GLN A 260 -8.62 -8.44 19.03
C GLN A 260 -7.64 -8.43 20.21
N ILE A 261 -6.62 -7.58 20.16
CA ILE A 261 -5.62 -7.45 21.22
C ILE A 261 -5.86 -6.14 21.98
N PRO A 262 -6.12 -6.20 23.30
CA PRO A 262 -6.29 -4.99 24.10
C PRO A 262 -5.04 -4.09 24.05
N SER A 263 -5.23 -2.80 23.78
CA SER A 263 -4.16 -1.81 23.61
C SER A 263 -3.19 -1.73 24.79
N LYS A 264 -3.66 -2.03 26.01
CA LYS A 264 -2.82 -2.11 27.23
C LYS A 264 -1.67 -3.12 27.16
N TYR A 265 -1.72 -4.11 26.27
CA TYR A 265 -0.66 -5.10 26.08
C TYR A 265 0.32 -4.74 24.94
N ILE A 266 0.08 -3.62 24.25
CA ILE A 266 0.88 -3.16 23.11
C ILE A 266 1.70 -1.93 23.56
N ASN A 267 3.03 -1.96 23.43
CA ASN A 267 3.85 -0.80 23.76
C ASN A 267 3.90 0.21 22.62
N ARG A 268 4.09 -0.31 21.41
CA ARG A 268 4.23 0.47 20.18
C ARG A 268 3.27 -0.06 19.14
N LEU A 269 2.51 0.87 18.56
CA LEU A 269 1.75 0.62 17.36
C LEU A 269 2.52 1.23 16.18
N THR A 270 2.68 0.46 15.11
CA THR A 270 3.32 0.92 13.88
C THR A 270 2.38 0.69 12.70
N GLU A 271 2.52 1.49 11.67
CA GLU A 271 1.70 1.39 10.47
C GLU A 271 2.57 1.41 9.21
N ILE A 272 2.36 0.44 8.32
CA ILE A 272 3.03 0.40 7.03
C ILE A 272 2.21 1.22 6.03
N GLN A 273 2.83 2.25 5.47
CA GLN A 273 2.23 3.20 4.52
C GLN A 273 2.58 2.87 3.06
N GLY A 274 3.00 1.65 2.73
CA GLY A 274 3.33 1.27 1.35
C GLY A 274 4.52 2.00 0.72
N PHE A 275 4.50 2.13 -0.61
CA PHE A 275 5.53 2.80 -1.40
C PHE A 275 5.19 4.26 -1.69
N ASN A 276 6.14 5.15 -1.38
CA ASN A 276 6.18 6.50 -1.89
C ASN A 276 6.67 6.54 -3.35
N GLU A 277 6.64 7.72 -3.99
CA GLU A 277 7.00 7.86 -5.40
C GLU A 277 8.43 7.36 -5.73
N PRO A 278 9.48 7.72 -4.98
CA PRO A 278 10.81 7.14 -5.18
C PRO A 278 10.86 5.62 -5.04
N GLN A 279 10.17 5.06 -4.05
CA GLN A 279 10.15 3.61 -3.79
C GLN A 279 9.43 2.84 -4.89
N LYS A 280 8.36 3.38 -5.48
CA LYS A 280 7.70 2.77 -6.65
C LYS A 280 8.70 2.59 -7.79
N GLU A 281 9.44 3.65 -8.14
CA GLU A 281 10.45 3.58 -9.20
C GLU A 281 11.61 2.63 -8.85
N GLU A 282 12.09 2.68 -7.60
CA GLU A 282 13.14 1.80 -7.11
C GLU A 282 12.75 0.34 -7.27
N TYR A 283 11.53 -0.01 -6.90
CA TYR A 283 10.99 -1.37 -7.05
C TYR A 283 11.03 -1.83 -8.52
N PHE A 284 10.47 -1.05 -9.45
CA PHE A 284 10.44 -1.44 -10.87
C PHE A 284 11.86 -1.54 -11.46
N ARG A 285 12.78 -0.64 -11.10
CA ARG A 285 14.18 -0.70 -11.56
C ARG A 285 14.94 -1.89 -11.00
N LYS A 286 14.66 -2.31 -9.77
CA LYS A 286 15.24 -3.52 -9.16
C LYS A 286 14.67 -4.80 -9.75
N ARG A 287 13.36 -4.82 -10.02
CA ARG A 287 12.65 -6.01 -10.50
C ARG A 287 12.86 -6.30 -11.99
N ILE A 288 13.10 -5.27 -12.79
CA ILE A 288 13.27 -5.36 -14.25
C ILE A 288 14.73 -5.09 -14.61
N SER A 289 15.45 -6.12 -15.04
CA SER A 289 16.88 -6.02 -15.36
C SER A 289 17.19 -5.05 -16.51
N ASP A 290 16.31 -4.99 -17.51
CA ASP A 290 16.43 -4.07 -18.66
C ASP A 290 15.93 -2.67 -18.29
N GLN A 291 16.87 -1.71 -18.17
CA GLN A 291 16.57 -0.34 -17.75
C GLN A 291 15.72 0.44 -18.77
N HIS A 292 15.75 0.10 -20.05
CA HIS A 292 14.90 0.73 -21.05
C HIS A 292 13.44 0.26 -20.90
N LYS A 293 13.24 -1.05 -20.71
CA LYS A 293 11.91 -1.61 -20.39
C LYS A 293 11.39 -1.06 -19.06
N ALA A 294 12.22 -1.00 -18.03
CA ALA A 294 11.87 -0.44 -16.73
C ALA A 294 11.40 1.02 -16.87
N SER A 295 12.13 1.84 -17.61
CA SER A 295 11.77 3.25 -17.85
C SER A 295 10.44 3.40 -18.58
N ARG A 296 10.17 2.54 -19.59
CA ARG A 296 8.89 2.52 -20.30
C ARG A 296 7.73 2.11 -19.40
N ILE A 297 7.90 1.08 -18.56
CA ILE A 297 6.89 0.63 -17.60
C ILE A 297 6.60 1.71 -16.57
N ILE A 298 7.64 2.31 -15.98
CA ILE A 298 7.50 3.42 -15.02
C ILE A 298 6.75 4.59 -15.67
N SER A 299 7.09 4.94 -16.92
CA SER A 299 6.39 6.00 -17.66
C SER A 299 4.92 5.66 -17.91
N HIS A 300 4.59 4.40 -18.23
CA HIS A 300 3.20 3.99 -18.42
C HIS A 300 2.41 4.05 -17.12
N ILE A 301 2.95 3.48 -16.04
CA ILE A 301 2.32 3.48 -14.72
C ILE A 301 2.09 4.92 -14.24
N ARG A 302 3.02 5.85 -14.51
CA ARG A 302 2.82 7.28 -14.20
C ARG A 302 1.69 7.94 -14.97
N ARG A 303 1.46 7.53 -16.23
CA ARG A 303 0.38 8.05 -17.08
C ARG A 303 -0.98 7.48 -16.68
N ALA A 304 -1.06 6.18 -16.42
CA ALA A 304 -2.27 5.52 -15.99
C ALA A 304 -2.54 5.77 -14.49
N ARG A 305 -3.28 6.83 -14.16
CA ARG A 305 -3.47 7.30 -12.76
C ARG A 305 -4.03 6.24 -11.83
N SER A 306 -4.99 5.44 -12.28
CA SER A 306 -5.52 4.31 -11.50
C SER A 306 -4.40 3.31 -11.13
N LEU A 307 -3.59 2.88 -12.10
CA LEU A 307 -2.46 1.97 -11.84
C LEU A 307 -1.40 2.63 -10.93
N HIS A 308 -1.15 3.92 -11.12
CA HIS A 308 -0.20 4.69 -10.31
C HIS A 308 -0.55 4.74 -8.83
N ILE A 309 -1.82 4.97 -8.52
CA ILE A 309 -2.35 4.98 -7.15
C ILE A 309 -2.28 3.57 -6.58
N MET A 310 -2.67 2.56 -7.36
CA MET A 310 -2.64 1.17 -6.92
C MET A 310 -1.22 0.69 -6.60
N CYS A 311 -0.22 1.10 -7.37
CA CYS A 311 1.20 0.81 -7.12
C CYS A 311 1.74 1.39 -5.79
N HIS A 312 0.94 2.14 -5.02
CA HIS A 312 1.25 2.41 -3.63
C HIS A 312 1.37 1.12 -2.79
N ILE A 313 0.58 0.08 -3.09
CA ILE A 313 0.75 -1.23 -2.48
C ILE A 313 1.75 -2.06 -3.31
N PRO A 314 2.78 -2.64 -2.66
CA PRO A 314 3.77 -3.50 -3.32
C PRO A 314 3.19 -4.67 -4.12
N VAL A 315 2.10 -5.31 -3.67
CA VAL A 315 1.48 -6.41 -4.44
C VAL A 315 1.00 -5.97 -5.82
N PHE A 316 0.49 -4.74 -5.95
CA PHE A 316 0.09 -4.21 -7.25
C PHE A 316 1.32 -3.85 -8.09
N CYS A 317 2.40 -3.37 -7.48
CA CYS A 317 3.67 -3.22 -8.20
C CYS A 317 4.17 -4.56 -8.77
N TRP A 318 4.03 -5.64 -8.00
CA TRP A 318 4.38 -6.99 -8.45
C TRP A 318 3.50 -7.45 -9.62
N ILE A 319 2.17 -7.38 -9.49
CA ILE A 319 1.24 -7.74 -10.58
C ILE A 319 1.53 -6.88 -11.82
N SER A 320 1.72 -5.58 -11.65
CA SER A 320 2.06 -4.67 -12.74
C SER A 320 3.38 -5.00 -13.40
N ALA A 321 4.43 -5.29 -12.64
CA ALA A 321 5.71 -5.70 -13.19
C ALA A 321 5.58 -7.00 -14.00
N THR A 322 4.91 -8.03 -13.45
CA THR A 322 4.72 -9.33 -14.11
C THR A 322 4.00 -9.20 -15.44
N VAL A 323 2.85 -8.51 -15.45
CA VAL A 323 2.03 -8.34 -16.65
C VAL A 323 2.75 -7.50 -17.71
N LEU A 324 3.25 -6.32 -17.31
CA LEU A 324 3.84 -5.38 -18.25
C LEU A 324 5.17 -5.88 -18.80
N GLN A 325 5.96 -6.58 -17.99
CA GLN A 325 7.19 -7.22 -18.46
C GLN A 325 6.88 -8.26 -19.54
N LYS A 326 5.90 -9.14 -19.28
CA LYS A 326 5.56 -10.21 -20.21
C LYS A 326 4.99 -9.69 -21.53
N LEU A 327 4.08 -8.72 -21.47
CA LEU A 327 3.51 -8.08 -22.67
C LEU A 327 4.59 -7.42 -23.54
N LEU A 328 5.55 -6.70 -22.92
CA LEU A 328 6.64 -6.04 -23.64
C LEU A 328 7.74 -7.00 -24.12
N GLU A 329 7.78 -8.24 -23.64
CA GLU A 329 8.64 -9.30 -24.16
C GLU A 329 8.06 -9.92 -25.44
N GLU A 330 6.74 -10.08 -25.51
CA GLU A 330 6.04 -10.70 -26.64
C GLU A 330 5.84 -9.72 -27.80
N ASP A 331 5.46 -8.46 -27.51
CA ASP A 331 5.30 -7.42 -28.53
C ASP A 331 5.62 -6.02 -27.97
N LEU A 332 6.69 -5.42 -28.51
CA LEU A 332 7.10 -4.05 -28.15
C LEU A 332 6.07 -3.00 -28.57
N SER A 333 5.14 -3.31 -29.46
CA SER A 333 4.05 -2.42 -29.87
C SER A 333 2.71 -2.71 -29.20
N ALA A 334 2.65 -3.72 -28.31
CA ALA A 334 1.43 -4.09 -27.62
C ALA A 334 0.80 -2.91 -26.89
N GLU A 335 -0.53 -2.80 -27.02
CA GLU A 335 -1.31 -1.85 -26.26
C GLU A 335 -1.24 -2.23 -24.79
N ILE A 336 -0.79 -1.28 -23.97
CA ILE A 336 -0.56 -1.53 -22.55
C ILE A 336 -1.88 -1.34 -21.79
N PRO A 337 -2.26 -2.26 -20.89
CA PRO A 337 -3.48 -2.14 -20.10
C PRO A 337 -3.61 -0.78 -19.41
N GLN A 338 -4.80 -0.19 -19.49
CA GLN A 338 -5.11 1.12 -18.92
C GLN A 338 -5.95 1.01 -17.65
N THR A 339 -6.80 -0.02 -17.57
CA THR A 339 -7.68 -0.23 -16.41
C THR A 339 -7.14 -1.33 -15.49
N LEU A 340 -7.63 -1.36 -14.25
CA LEU A 340 -7.26 -2.42 -13.33
C LEU A 340 -7.80 -3.77 -13.81
N THR A 341 -9.01 -3.77 -14.37
CA THR A 341 -9.62 -5.00 -14.88
C THR A 341 -8.80 -5.61 -16.03
N GLU A 342 -8.30 -4.80 -16.96
CA GLU A 342 -7.42 -5.27 -18.03
C GLU A 342 -6.12 -5.88 -17.46
N MET A 343 -5.50 -5.22 -16.49
CA MET A 343 -4.31 -5.74 -15.81
C MET A 343 -4.56 -7.13 -15.21
N TYR A 344 -5.70 -7.35 -14.57
CA TYR A 344 -6.07 -8.63 -13.96
C TYR A 344 -6.44 -9.71 -14.99
N ILE A 345 -7.08 -9.32 -16.10
CA ILE A 345 -7.32 -10.22 -17.23
C ILE A 345 -6.00 -10.71 -17.81
N HIS A 346 -5.07 -9.80 -18.12
CA HIS A 346 -3.75 -10.18 -18.62
C HIS A 346 -2.96 -10.99 -17.61
N PHE A 347 -3.04 -10.66 -16.32
CA PHE A 347 -2.44 -11.47 -15.26
C PHE A 347 -2.98 -12.90 -15.31
N LEU A 348 -4.30 -13.09 -15.33
CA LEU A 348 -4.93 -14.41 -15.43
C LEU A 348 -4.50 -15.17 -16.70
N LEU A 349 -4.48 -14.51 -17.86
CA LEU A 349 -4.07 -15.13 -19.13
C LEU A 349 -2.60 -15.56 -19.10
N ILE A 350 -1.70 -14.77 -18.51
CA ILE A 350 -0.28 -15.13 -18.33
C ILE A 350 -0.17 -16.39 -17.45
N GLN A 351 -0.95 -16.47 -16.36
CA GLN A 351 -0.95 -17.66 -15.51
C GLN A 351 -1.44 -18.92 -16.24
N ILE A 352 -2.47 -18.80 -17.07
CA ILE A 352 -2.97 -19.89 -17.91
C ILE A 352 -1.92 -20.32 -18.93
N ASN A 353 -1.26 -19.36 -19.60
CA ASN A 353 -0.22 -19.65 -20.58
C ASN A 353 1.00 -20.33 -19.96
N MET A 354 1.42 -19.89 -18.77
CA MET A 354 2.51 -20.53 -18.02
C MET A 354 2.17 -21.98 -17.64
N ARG A 355 0.91 -22.28 -17.31
CA ARG A 355 0.46 -23.68 -17.12
C ARG A 355 0.62 -24.49 -18.42
N ASN A 356 0.19 -23.96 -19.55
CA ASN A 356 0.23 -24.67 -20.84
C ASN A 356 1.66 -25.06 -21.27
N GLN A 357 2.66 -24.25 -20.92
CA GLN A 357 4.06 -24.56 -21.19
C GLN A 357 4.61 -25.71 -20.35
N LYS A 358 4.00 -26.01 -19.20
CA LYS A 358 4.46 -27.02 -18.24
C LYS A 358 3.90 -28.42 -18.47
N TYR A 359 2.69 -28.53 -19.03
CA TYR A 359 2.04 -29.81 -19.30
C TYR A 359 2.14 -30.14 -20.79
N GLU A 360 2.91 -31.18 -21.13
CA GLU A 360 3.06 -31.70 -22.51
C GLU A 360 1.79 -32.41 -23.03
N GLU A 361 0.61 -31.82 -22.86
CA GLU A 361 -0.58 -32.28 -23.58
C GLU A 361 -0.53 -31.77 -25.02
N ARG A 362 -0.49 -32.70 -25.98
CA ARG A 362 -0.28 -32.39 -27.41
C ARG A 362 -1.53 -31.82 -28.12
N ASP A 363 -2.65 -31.68 -27.41
CA ASP A 363 -3.93 -31.26 -27.97
C ASP A 363 -4.38 -29.91 -27.38
N PRO A 364 -4.20 -28.79 -28.11
CA PRO A 364 -4.50 -27.45 -27.62
C PRO A 364 -5.96 -27.23 -27.20
N GLU A 365 -6.92 -27.88 -27.86
CA GLU A 365 -8.35 -27.70 -27.57
C GLU A 365 -8.75 -28.33 -26.23
N LYS A 366 -8.19 -29.50 -25.90
CA LYS A 366 -8.42 -30.17 -24.62
C LYS A 366 -7.78 -29.43 -23.45
N LEU A 367 -6.59 -28.89 -23.66
CA LEU A 367 -5.91 -28.03 -22.69
C LEU A 367 -6.74 -26.78 -22.38
N LEU A 368 -7.26 -26.12 -23.41
CA LEU A 368 -8.12 -24.94 -23.25
C LEU A 368 -9.38 -25.27 -22.43
N GLN A 369 -10.05 -26.38 -22.76
CA GLN A 369 -11.26 -26.82 -22.05
C GLN A 369 -10.97 -27.18 -20.59
N SER A 370 -9.86 -27.87 -20.31
CA SER A 370 -9.41 -28.19 -18.96
C SER A 370 -9.08 -26.93 -18.15
N ASN A 371 -8.36 -25.98 -18.75
CA ASN A 371 -8.03 -24.69 -18.13
C ASN A 371 -9.29 -23.93 -17.74
N ARG A 372 -10.23 -23.82 -18.67
CA ARG A 372 -11.49 -23.14 -18.43
C ARG A 372 -12.27 -23.76 -17.28
N GLU A 373 -12.39 -25.09 -17.24
CA GLU A 373 -13.12 -25.77 -16.16
C GLU A 373 -12.50 -25.49 -14.79
N VAL A 374 -11.17 -25.57 -14.69
CA VAL A 374 -10.44 -25.29 -13.44
C VAL A 374 -10.62 -23.83 -13.02
N ILE A 375 -10.47 -22.87 -13.94
CA ILE A 375 -10.63 -21.44 -13.64
C ILE A 375 -12.04 -21.12 -13.17
N VAL A 376 -13.07 -21.64 -13.84
CA VAL A 376 -14.47 -21.40 -13.44
C VAL A 376 -14.75 -21.95 -12.05
N LYS A 377 -14.26 -23.15 -11.72
CA LYS A 377 -14.40 -23.73 -10.37
C LYS A 377 -13.66 -22.92 -9.31
N LEU A 378 -12.44 -22.45 -9.60
CA LEU A 378 -11.70 -21.56 -8.69
C LEU A 378 -12.43 -20.23 -8.49
N ALA A 379 -13.02 -19.68 -9.55
CA ALA A 379 -13.80 -18.46 -9.51
C ALA A 379 -15.10 -18.62 -8.70
N GLU A 380 -15.72 -19.81 -8.72
CA GLU A 380 -16.84 -20.16 -7.84
C GLU A 380 -16.44 -20.12 -6.36
N VAL A 381 -15.30 -20.75 -6.02
CA VAL A 381 -14.77 -20.73 -4.66
C VAL A 381 -14.49 -19.29 -4.23
N ALA A 382 -13.87 -18.49 -5.10
CA ALA A 382 -13.59 -17.09 -4.85
C ALA A 382 -14.88 -16.31 -4.49
N PHE A 383 -15.93 -16.47 -5.31
CA PHE A 383 -17.23 -15.84 -5.08
C PHE A 383 -17.88 -16.31 -3.77
N SER A 384 -17.94 -17.63 -3.52
CA SER A 384 -18.56 -18.19 -2.32
C SER A 384 -17.87 -17.73 -1.04
N GLN A 385 -16.54 -17.70 -1.04
CA GLN A 385 -15.75 -17.29 0.13
C GLN A 385 -15.77 -15.78 0.33
N LEU A 386 -15.78 -14.98 -0.76
CA LEU A 386 -15.91 -13.53 -0.67
C LEU A 386 -17.25 -13.14 -0.02
N MET A 387 -18.35 -13.76 -0.44
CA MET A 387 -19.69 -13.50 0.13
C MET A 387 -19.81 -13.95 1.60
N LYS A 388 -18.95 -14.85 2.06
CA LYS A 388 -18.85 -15.27 3.48
C LYS A 388 -17.89 -14.39 4.29
N GLY A 389 -17.15 -13.48 3.67
CA GLY A 389 -16.09 -12.70 4.31
C GLY A 389 -14.84 -13.52 4.65
N ASN A 390 -14.65 -14.68 4.01
CA ASN A 390 -13.52 -15.57 4.27
C ASN A 390 -12.38 -15.29 3.27
N VAL A 391 -11.17 -15.04 3.82
CA VAL A 391 -9.93 -14.93 3.04
C VAL A 391 -9.23 -16.30 2.91
N MET A 392 -9.47 -17.19 3.87
CA MET A 392 -8.87 -18.53 3.96
C MET A 392 -9.96 -19.59 3.87
N PHE A 393 -9.68 -20.70 3.21
CA PHE A 393 -10.60 -21.83 3.03
C PHE A 393 -9.83 -23.16 3.02
N TYR A 394 -10.57 -24.26 3.15
CA TYR A 394 -9.99 -25.59 3.38
C TYR A 394 -10.32 -26.58 2.28
N GLU A 395 -9.76 -27.77 2.40
CA GLU A 395 -9.99 -28.89 1.49
C GLU A 395 -11.49 -29.19 1.30
N GLU A 396 -12.29 -29.11 2.36
CA GLU A 396 -13.73 -29.35 2.28
C GLU A 396 -14.46 -28.30 1.44
N ASP A 397 -13.96 -27.05 1.41
CA ASP A 397 -14.53 -25.99 0.59
C ASP A 397 -14.23 -26.21 -0.89
N LEU A 398 -13.05 -26.76 -1.23
CA LEU A 398 -12.68 -27.13 -2.60
C LEU A 398 -13.47 -28.33 -3.11
N ILE A 399 -13.63 -29.36 -2.28
CA ILE A 399 -14.41 -30.57 -2.63
C ILE A 399 -15.86 -30.19 -2.92
N LYS A 400 -16.46 -29.30 -2.12
CA LYS A 400 -17.84 -28.82 -2.33
C LYS A 400 -18.03 -28.15 -3.68
N SER A 401 -17.01 -27.48 -4.20
CA SER A 401 -17.03 -26.85 -5.52
C SER A 401 -16.56 -27.77 -6.65
N GLY A 402 -16.40 -29.08 -6.38
CA GLY A 402 -16.07 -30.08 -7.40
C GLY A 402 -14.63 -30.00 -7.92
N ILE A 403 -13.72 -29.44 -7.11
CA ILE A 403 -12.28 -29.42 -7.38
C ILE A 403 -11.66 -30.68 -6.76
N ASP A 404 -11.02 -31.52 -7.58
CA ASP A 404 -10.30 -32.70 -7.12
C ASP A 404 -8.92 -32.30 -6.59
N ILE A 405 -8.68 -32.51 -5.29
CA ILE A 405 -7.41 -32.18 -4.64
C ILE A 405 -6.26 -33.10 -5.09
N THR A 406 -6.57 -34.25 -5.69
CA THR A 406 -5.58 -35.19 -6.21
C THR A 406 -5.11 -34.86 -7.63
N ASP A 407 -5.81 -33.96 -8.32
CA ASP A 407 -5.43 -33.52 -9.66
C ASP A 407 -4.27 -32.51 -9.57
N ALA A 408 -3.08 -32.98 -9.95
CA ALA A 408 -1.86 -32.18 -9.99
C ALA A 408 -2.02 -30.92 -10.85
N SER A 409 -2.95 -30.89 -11.82
CA SER A 409 -3.23 -29.74 -12.68
C SER A 409 -3.92 -28.57 -11.99
N VAL A 410 -4.62 -28.82 -10.88
CA VAL A 410 -5.25 -27.77 -10.06
C VAL A 410 -4.18 -26.99 -9.29
N TYR A 411 -3.14 -27.67 -8.78
CA TYR A 411 -2.11 -27.04 -7.92
C TYR A 411 -0.85 -26.57 -8.66
N SER A 412 -0.67 -26.95 -9.92
CA SER A 412 0.53 -26.58 -10.68
C SER A 412 0.18 -25.67 -11.86
N GLY A 413 0.85 -24.51 -11.91
CA GLY A 413 0.65 -23.49 -12.94
C GLY A 413 -0.18 -22.33 -12.42
N ILE A 414 -1.50 -22.50 -12.44
CA ILE A 414 -2.46 -21.44 -12.12
C ILE A 414 -2.49 -21.16 -10.61
N CYS A 415 -2.40 -22.19 -9.77
CA CYS A 415 -2.53 -22.02 -8.33
C CYS A 415 -1.26 -21.52 -7.64
N THR A 416 -0.02 -21.83 -8.02
CA THR A 416 1.15 -21.33 -7.25
C THR A 416 1.28 -19.80 -7.19
N GLU A 417 0.73 -19.08 -8.18
CA GLU A 417 0.75 -17.61 -8.28
C GLU A 417 -0.62 -16.95 -8.02
N ILE A 418 -1.69 -17.73 -7.88
CA ILE A 418 -3.04 -17.26 -7.52
C ILE A 418 -3.44 -17.77 -6.12
N PHE A 419 -2.81 -18.82 -5.61
CA PHE A 419 -3.30 -19.71 -4.56
C PHE A 419 -2.15 -20.30 -3.71
N LYS A 420 -2.06 -19.90 -2.44
CA LYS A 420 -0.99 -20.35 -1.54
C LYS A 420 -1.40 -21.60 -0.78
N GLU A 421 -0.74 -22.74 -1.07
CA GLU A 421 -0.81 -23.96 -0.26
C GLU A 421 0.29 -23.93 0.79
N GLU A 422 -0.09 -24.04 2.06
CA GLU A 422 0.86 -24.20 3.16
C GLU A 422 0.59 -25.51 3.87
N SER A 423 1.62 -26.36 3.91
CA SER A 423 1.65 -27.60 4.68
C SER A 423 2.59 -27.39 5.85
N VAL A 424 2.06 -27.50 7.06
CA VAL A 424 2.85 -27.13 8.24
C VAL A 424 2.79 -28.19 9.32
N ILE A 425 1.60 -28.69 9.69
CA ILE A 425 1.49 -29.64 10.81
C ILE A 425 0.35 -30.65 10.54
N HIS A 426 0.59 -31.95 10.78
CA HIS A 426 -0.38 -33.06 10.62
C HIS A 426 -0.95 -33.29 9.20
N GLN A 427 -0.26 -32.88 8.13
CA GLN A 427 -0.71 -33.07 6.73
C GLN A 427 -2.03 -32.35 6.35
N ARG A 428 -2.58 -31.49 7.21
CA ARG A 428 -3.72 -30.64 6.84
C ARG A 428 -3.24 -29.44 6.01
N LYS A 429 -3.97 -29.16 4.92
CA LYS A 429 -3.67 -28.08 3.98
C LYS A 429 -4.61 -26.91 4.18
N VAL A 430 -4.07 -25.69 4.15
CA VAL A 430 -4.85 -24.44 4.12
C VAL A 430 -4.63 -23.75 2.80
N TYR A 431 -5.70 -23.16 2.28
CA TYR A 431 -5.71 -22.50 0.99
C TYR A 431 -6.16 -21.04 1.11
N SER A 432 -5.57 -20.19 0.27
CA SER A 432 -5.90 -18.77 0.17
C SER A 432 -5.49 -18.22 -1.18
N PHE A 433 -6.16 -17.18 -1.64
CA PHE A 433 -5.66 -16.42 -2.79
C PHE A 433 -4.42 -15.61 -2.42
N ILE A 434 -3.51 -15.35 -3.36
CA ILE A 434 -2.30 -14.52 -3.11
C ILE A 434 -2.65 -13.14 -2.55
N HIS A 435 -3.77 -12.58 -3.01
CA HIS A 435 -4.29 -11.32 -2.52
C HIS A 435 -5.82 -11.30 -2.64
N LEU A 436 -6.47 -10.55 -1.74
CA LEU A 436 -7.93 -10.38 -1.74
C LEU A 436 -8.44 -9.83 -3.08
N SER A 437 -7.70 -8.93 -3.72
CA SER A 437 -8.08 -8.41 -5.04
C SER A 437 -8.12 -9.47 -6.14
N VAL A 438 -7.32 -10.53 -6.05
CA VAL A 438 -7.39 -11.67 -6.99
C VAL A 438 -8.68 -12.47 -6.73
N GLN A 439 -9.05 -12.67 -5.47
CA GLN A 439 -10.32 -13.28 -5.08
C GLN A 439 -11.51 -12.44 -5.56
N GLU A 440 -11.48 -11.12 -5.39
CA GLU A 440 -12.53 -10.20 -5.85
C GLU A 440 -12.67 -10.19 -7.37
N PHE A 441 -11.55 -10.19 -8.10
CA PHE A 441 -11.54 -10.29 -9.56
C PHE A 441 -12.16 -11.60 -10.06
N LEU A 442 -11.71 -12.74 -9.52
CA LEU A 442 -12.24 -14.05 -9.90
C LEU A 442 -13.71 -14.19 -9.52
N ALA A 443 -14.12 -13.67 -8.37
CA ALA A 443 -15.52 -13.62 -7.96
C ALA A 443 -16.38 -12.82 -8.96
N ALA A 444 -15.89 -11.66 -9.39
CA ALA A 444 -16.58 -10.81 -10.37
C ALA A 444 -16.69 -11.51 -11.74
N PHE A 445 -15.60 -12.14 -12.19
CA PHE A 445 -15.60 -12.97 -13.39
C PHE A 445 -16.61 -14.11 -13.29
N TYR A 446 -16.69 -14.81 -12.14
CA TYR A 446 -17.63 -15.92 -11.95
C TYR A 446 -19.09 -15.46 -12.01
N LEU A 447 -19.42 -14.35 -11.36
CA LEU A 447 -20.77 -13.80 -11.38
C LEU A 447 -21.18 -13.46 -12.81
N PHE A 448 -20.30 -12.79 -13.56
CA PHE A 448 -20.54 -12.49 -14.98
C PHE A 448 -20.64 -13.77 -15.82
N TYR A 449 -19.74 -14.73 -15.63
CA TYR A 449 -19.71 -16.02 -16.33
C TYR A 449 -21.03 -16.79 -16.19
N ILE A 450 -21.52 -16.98 -14.96
CA ILE A 450 -22.81 -17.62 -14.69
C ILE A 450 -23.92 -16.89 -15.42
N TYR A 451 -23.88 -15.57 -15.40
CA TYR A 451 -24.95 -14.74 -15.91
C TYR A 451 -25.04 -14.83 -17.44
N VAL A 452 -23.90 -14.80 -18.14
CA VAL A 452 -23.83 -15.06 -19.58
C VAL A 452 -24.28 -16.49 -19.88
N MET A 453 -23.77 -17.49 -19.15
CA MET A 453 -24.12 -18.91 -19.38
C MET A 453 -25.60 -19.25 -19.15
N LYS A 454 -26.25 -18.63 -18.15
CA LYS A 454 -27.66 -18.91 -17.83
C LYS A 454 -28.66 -18.31 -18.81
N ASN A 455 -28.25 -17.31 -19.60
CA ASN A 455 -29.17 -16.51 -20.38
C ASN A 455 -28.85 -16.46 -21.89
N VAL A 456 -27.95 -17.33 -22.39
CA VAL A 456 -27.56 -17.44 -23.81
C VAL A 456 -28.77 -17.51 -24.77
N ASP A 457 -29.90 -18.07 -24.31
CA ASP A 457 -31.11 -18.26 -25.12
C ASP A 457 -32.21 -17.20 -24.89
N THR A 458 -31.95 -16.10 -24.17
CA THR A 458 -32.98 -15.14 -23.73
C THR A 458 -33.07 -13.89 -24.62
N PRO A 459 -34.20 -13.58 -25.28
CA PRO A 459 -34.34 -12.42 -26.18
C PRO A 459 -34.24 -11.03 -25.50
N GLN A 460 -34.24 -10.97 -24.16
CA GLN A 460 -34.25 -9.74 -23.35
C GLN A 460 -32.93 -9.53 -22.57
N PHE A 461 -31.85 -10.18 -23.01
CA PHE A 461 -30.60 -10.25 -22.24
C PHE A 461 -29.90 -8.89 -21.98
N LEU A 462 -30.15 -7.86 -22.81
CA LEU A 462 -29.65 -6.50 -22.57
C LEU A 462 -30.18 -5.85 -21.28
N ASP A 463 -31.45 -6.08 -20.95
CA ASP A 463 -32.08 -5.59 -19.71
C ASP A 463 -31.54 -6.33 -18.48
N VAL A 464 -31.10 -7.56 -18.70
CA VAL A 464 -30.59 -8.51 -17.70
C VAL A 464 -29.19 -8.03 -17.25
N VAL A 465 -28.24 -7.76 -18.15
CA VAL A 465 -26.89 -7.24 -17.77
C VAL A 465 -26.98 -5.90 -17.01
N HIS A 466 -27.83 -4.98 -17.46
CA HIS A 466 -28.04 -3.72 -16.74
C HIS A 466 -28.67 -3.94 -15.35
N SER A 467 -29.64 -4.87 -15.23
CA SER A 467 -30.21 -5.24 -13.95
C SER A 467 -29.16 -5.81 -12.98
N LEU A 468 -28.25 -6.66 -13.48
CA LEU A 468 -27.15 -7.20 -12.68
C LEU A 468 -26.26 -6.08 -12.15
N HIS A 469 -25.83 -5.17 -13.03
CA HIS A 469 -25.01 -4.03 -12.63
C HIS A 469 -25.71 -3.15 -11.60
N ARG A 470 -27.00 -2.87 -11.80
CA ARG A 470 -27.79 -2.06 -10.89
C ARG A 470 -27.84 -2.68 -9.49
N GLU A 471 -28.15 -3.97 -9.40
CA GLU A 471 -28.19 -4.70 -8.13
C GLU A 471 -26.81 -4.73 -7.45
N ALA A 472 -25.73 -4.93 -8.21
CA ALA A 472 -24.37 -4.93 -7.68
C ALA A 472 -23.96 -3.54 -7.16
N ILE A 473 -24.32 -2.47 -7.87
CA ILE A 473 -24.08 -1.08 -7.45
C ILE A 473 -24.83 -0.79 -6.16
N ASP A 474 -26.13 -1.09 -6.09
CA ASP A 474 -26.92 -0.80 -4.90
C ASP A 474 -26.41 -1.61 -3.68
N LYS A 475 -26.06 -2.89 -3.85
CA LYS A 475 -25.43 -3.70 -2.78
C LYS A 475 -24.07 -3.17 -2.32
N ALA A 476 -23.24 -2.68 -3.25
CA ALA A 476 -21.96 -2.08 -2.89
C ALA A 476 -22.15 -0.76 -2.11
N LEU A 477 -23.19 0.00 -2.44
CA LEU A 477 -23.54 1.23 -1.73
C LEU A 477 -24.12 0.98 -0.33
N GLU A 478 -24.83 -0.14 -0.14
CA GLU A 478 -25.33 -0.60 1.17
C GLU A 478 -24.21 -1.13 2.09
N SER A 479 -23.02 -1.43 1.55
CA SER A 479 -21.88 -1.92 2.31
C SER A 479 -21.34 -0.83 3.23
N GLU A 480 -21.30 -1.07 4.54
CA GLU A 480 -20.76 -0.10 5.50
C GLU A 480 -19.25 0.08 5.30
N ASN A 481 -18.50 -1.00 5.13
CA ASN A 481 -17.03 -0.97 5.06
C ASN A 481 -16.45 -0.91 3.64
N GLY A 482 -17.23 -1.22 2.59
CA GLY A 482 -16.78 -1.17 1.19
C GLY A 482 -16.17 -2.45 0.65
N HIS A 483 -16.41 -3.58 1.33
CA HIS A 483 -15.92 -4.90 0.92
C HIS A 483 -16.33 -5.40 -0.46
N LEU A 484 -17.22 -4.70 -1.17
CA LEU A 484 -17.64 -5.04 -2.54
C LEU A 484 -17.17 -4.02 -3.58
N ASP A 485 -16.43 -2.98 -3.19
CA ASP A 485 -16.07 -1.89 -4.08
C ASP A 485 -15.16 -2.34 -5.23
N LEU A 486 -14.11 -3.09 -4.91
CA LEU A 486 -13.18 -3.60 -5.92
C LEU A 486 -13.83 -4.72 -6.76
N PHE A 487 -14.65 -5.56 -6.13
CA PHE A 487 -15.49 -6.53 -6.82
C PHE A 487 -16.40 -5.86 -7.86
N LEU A 488 -17.07 -4.77 -7.49
CA LEU A 488 -17.95 -4.01 -8.39
C LEU A 488 -17.18 -3.44 -9.58
N ARG A 489 -16.01 -2.83 -9.32
CA ARG A 489 -15.10 -2.32 -10.36
C ARG A 489 -14.75 -3.41 -11.38
N PHE A 490 -14.34 -4.58 -10.91
CA PHE A 490 -14.02 -5.71 -11.78
C PHE A 490 -15.25 -6.23 -12.54
N LEU A 491 -16.41 -6.30 -11.89
CA LEU A 491 -17.64 -6.77 -12.54
C LEU A 491 -18.01 -5.88 -13.73
N LEU A 492 -17.99 -4.56 -13.53
CA LEU A 492 -18.27 -3.59 -14.59
C LEU A 492 -17.22 -3.62 -15.70
N GLY A 493 -15.94 -3.76 -15.34
CA GLY A 493 -14.85 -3.88 -16.30
C GLY A 493 -14.93 -5.16 -17.14
N VAL A 494 -15.21 -6.32 -16.53
CA VAL A 494 -15.34 -7.61 -17.24
C VAL A 494 -16.52 -7.59 -18.20
N SER A 495 -17.58 -6.85 -17.86
CA SER A 495 -18.74 -6.65 -18.73
C SER A 495 -18.44 -5.85 -20.01
N LEU A 496 -17.30 -5.18 -20.17
CA LEU A 496 -16.94 -4.51 -21.42
C LEU A 496 -16.66 -5.50 -22.55
N GLU A 497 -17.22 -5.28 -23.74
CA GLU A 497 -16.99 -6.13 -24.91
C GLU A 497 -15.50 -6.30 -25.25
N SER A 498 -14.69 -5.24 -25.13
CA SER A 498 -13.24 -5.31 -25.34
C SER A 498 -12.55 -6.30 -24.41
N ASN A 499 -12.96 -6.33 -23.13
CA ASN A 499 -12.40 -7.21 -22.10
C ASN A 499 -12.93 -8.64 -22.25
N GLN A 500 -14.18 -8.80 -22.67
CA GLN A 500 -14.73 -10.11 -23.01
C GLN A 500 -13.98 -10.76 -24.17
N ARG A 501 -13.57 -9.98 -25.18
CA ARG A 501 -12.74 -10.48 -26.30
C ARG A 501 -11.38 -10.98 -25.82
N LEU A 502 -10.76 -10.34 -24.83
CA LEU A 502 -9.53 -10.85 -24.21
C LEU A 502 -9.76 -12.18 -23.49
N LEU A 503 -10.96 -12.38 -22.93
CA LEU A 503 -11.37 -13.58 -22.19
C LEU A 503 -12.06 -14.63 -23.08
N GLN A 504 -12.01 -14.53 -24.41
CA GLN A 504 -12.73 -15.42 -25.34
C GLN A 504 -12.42 -16.92 -25.13
N ASP A 505 -11.23 -17.24 -24.63
CA ASP A 505 -10.80 -18.60 -24.31
C ASP A 505 -11.55 -19.19 -23.09
N LEU A 506 -12.04 -18.31 -22.21
CA LEU A 506 -12.79 -18.64 -21.00
C LEU A 506 -14.30 -18.40 -21.17
N LEU A 507 -14.70 -17.41 -21.98
CA LEU A 507 -16.08 -17.07 -22.29
C LEU A 507 -16.46 -17.64 -23.66
N THR A 508 -17.36 -18.64 -23.71
CA THR A 508 -17.84 -19.20 -25.00
C THR A 508 -18.63 -18.21 -25.85
N HIS A 509 -19.14 -17.13 -25.26
CA HIS A 509 -19.96 -16.14 -25.93
C HIS A 509 -19.48 -14.74 -25.51
N THR A 510 -19.39 -13.83 -26.49
CA THR A 510 -19.12 -12.42 -26.27
C THR A 510 -20.40 -11.64 -26.55
N GLU A 511 -20.67 -10.65 -25.71
CA GLU A 511 -21.92 -9.92 -25.67
C GLU A 511 -21.68 -8.47 -26.04
N ASN A 512 -22.54 -7.91 -26.91
CA ASN A 512 -22.54 -6.49 -27.18
C ASN A 512 -23.22 -5.76 -26.01
N SER A 513 -22.42 -5.44 -25.00
CA SER A 513 -22.88 -4.79 -23.76
C SER A 513 -23.01 -3.27 -23.88
N LEU A 514 -22.81 -2.67 -25.07
CA LEU A 514 -22.67 -1.22 -25.23
C LEU A 514 -23.88 -0.45 -24.68
N GLU A 515 -25.10 -0.88 -24.98
CA GLU A 515 -26.32 -0.21 -24.48
C GLU A 515 -26.51 -0.42 -22.97
N SER A 516 -26.22 -1.62 -22.45
CA SER A 516 -26.30 -1.92 -21.01
C SER A 516 -25.26 -1.13 -20.22
N ILE A 517 -24.04 -0.98 -20.74
CA ILE A 517 -22.97 -0.15 -20.17
C ILE A 517 -23.36 1.33 -20.21
N ARG A 518 -23.96 1.81 -21.30
CA ARG A 518 -24.46 3.18 -21.40
C ARG A 518 -25.52 3.49 -20.33
N ARG A 519 -26.50 2.59 -20.15
CA ARG A 519 -27.52 2.73 -19.08
C ARG A 519 -26.91 2.64 -17.68
N THR A 520 -25.94 1.76 -17.48
CA THR A 520 -25.22 1.61 -16.20
C THR A 520 -24.42 2.87 -15.86
N THR A 521 -23.70 3.41 -16.84
CA THR A 521 -22.95 4.67 -16.71
C THR A 521 -23.86 5.83 -16.33
N GLN A 522 -25.02 5.94 -17.00
CA GLN A 522 -26.03 6.95 -16.67
C GLN A 522 -26.56 6.78 -15.23
N TYR A 523 -26.84 5.55 -14.80
CA TYR A 523 -27.28 5.25 -13.44
C TYR A 523 -26.24 5.64 -12.38
N ILE A 524 -24.96 5.31 -12.61
CA ILE A 524 -23.86 5.70 -11.72
C ILE A 524 -23.78 7.23 -11.62
N LYS A 525 -23.87 7.94 -12.75
CA LYS A 525 -23.86 9.41 -12.80
C LYS A 525 -25.03 10.03 -12.05
N GLU A 526 -26.22 9.44 -12.16
CA GLU A 526 -27.40 9.87 -11.40
C GLU A 526 -27.17 9.69 -9.89
N LYS A 527 -26.63 8.54 -9.46
CA LYS A 527 -26.28 8.30 -8.05
C LYS A 527 -25.26 9.32 -7.50
N ILE A 528 -24.24 9.66 -8.29
CA ILE A 528 -23.25 10.67 -7.92
C ILE A 528 -23.89 12.07 -7.82
N LYS A 529 -24.81 12.41 -8.74
CA LYS A 529 -25.49 13.73 -8.78
C LYS A 529 -26.55 13.89 -7.71
N ASP A 530 -27.32 12.83 -7.43
CA ASP A 530 -28.43 12.87 -6.49
C ASP A 530 -27.95 12.97 -5.03
N GLY A 531 -26.71 12.53 -4.74
CA GLY A 531 -25.76 13.00 -3.70
C GLY A 531 -26.15 13.01 -2.22
N HIS A 532 -27.44 13.04 -1.87
CA HIS A 532 -27.91 13.10 -0.50
C HIS A 532 -27.70 11.75 0.19
N GLY A 533 -26.68 11.67 1.04
CA GLY A 533 -26.41 10.53 1.93
C GLY A 533 -25.30 9.57 1.52
N LEU A 534 -24.60 9.82 0.39
CA LEU A 534 -23.40 9.06 0.03
C LEU A 534 -22.17 9.58 0.78
N SER A 535 -21.36 8.67 1.31
CA SER A 535 -20.04 9.03 1.85
C SER A 535 -19.09 9.40 0.71
N THR A 536 -18.03 10.15 1.03
CA THR A 536 -16.96 10.52 0.10
C THR A 536 -16.39 9.29 -0.62
N GLU A 537 -16.12 8.24 0.14
CA GLU A 537 -15.51 6.98 -0.28
C GLU A 537 -16.39 6.26 -1.32
N ARG A 538 -17.70 6.24 -1.09
CA ARG A 538 -18.68 5.63 -2.02
C ARG A 538 -18.71 6.37 -3.35
N SER A 539 -18.70 7.70 -3.32
CA SER A 539 -18.66 8.55 -4.52
C SER A 539 -17.38 8.34 -5.33
N ILE A 540 -16.24 8.20 -4.65
CA ILE A 540 -14.95 7.86 -5.27
C ILE A 540 -15.00 6.48 -5.94
N ASN A 541 -15.52 5.46 -5.26
CA ASN A 541 -15.62 4.13 -5.84
C ASN A 541 -16.52 4.11 -7.10
N LEU A 542 -17.66 4.81 -7.06
CA LEU A 542 -18.51 4.98 -8.24
C LEU A 542 -17.79 5.66 -9.40
N PHE A 543 -16.95 6.67 -9.10
CA PHE A 543 -16.11 7.30 -10.12
C PHE A 543 -15.07 6.34 -10.71
N LEU A 544 -14.42 5.53 -9.87
CA LEU A 544 -13.50 4.48 -10.33
C LEU A 544 -14.20 3.45 -11.22
N CYS A 545 -15.45 3.12 -10.92
CA CYS A 545 -16.27 2.28 -11.78
C CYS A 545 -16.45 2.89 -13.19
N LEU A 546 -16.61 4.22 -13.30
CA LEU A 546 -16.69 4.92 -14.58
C LEU A 546 -15.37 4.84 -15.38
N LEU A 547 -14.22 4.84 -14.69
CA LEU A 547 -12.92 4.63 -15.32
C LEU A 547 -12.73 3.19 -15.82
N GLU A 548 -13.17 2.19 -15.04
CA GLU A 548 -13.09 0.78 -15.46
C GLU A 548 -13.93 0.49 -16.71
N VAL A 549 -15.06 1.18 -16.89
CA VAL A 549 -15.88 1.10 -18.12
C VAL A 549 -15.41 2.02 -19.25
N LYS A 550 -14.28 2.71 -19.08
CA LYS A 550 -13.67 3.64 -20.06
C LYS A 550 -14.65 4.72 -20.57
N ASP A 551 -15.46 5.29 -19.69
CA ASP A 551 -16.41 6.34 -20.08
C ASP A 551 -15.70 7.57 -20.65
N GLN A 552 -15.77 7.73 -21.97
CA GLN A 552 -15.14 8.84 -22.71
C GLN A 552 -15.76 10.21 -22.39
N THR A 553 -16.95 10.22 -21.79
CA THR A 553 -17.63 11.46 -21.41
C THR A 553 -17.21 11.95 -20.03
N LEU A 554 -16.52 11.12 -19.25
CA LEU A 554 -16.15 11.40 -17.86
C LEU A 554 -15.27 12.66 -17.73
N SER A 555 -14.15 12.74 -18.46
CA SER A 555 -13.25 13.91 -18.44
C SER A 555 -14.00 15.20 -18.78
N ARG A 556 -14.77 15.18 -19.87
CA ARG A 556 -15.56 16.34 -20.31
C ARG A 556 -16.61 16.73 -19.28
N GLU A 557 -17.33 15.76 -18.71
CA GLU A 557 -18.36 16.03 -17.71
C GLU A 557 -17.78 16.55 -16.39
N ILE A 558 -16.60 16.07 -15.94
CA ILE A 558 -15.88 16.65 -14.81
C ILE A 558 -15.53 18.11 -15.12
N GLN A 559 -14.98 18.37 -16.31
CA GLN A 559 -14.63 19.74 -16.71
C GLN A 559 -15.87 20.65 -16.81
N GLU A 560 -16.96 20.17 -17.38
CA GLU A 560 -18.24 20.90 -17.45
C GLU A 560 -18.83 21.13 -16.07
N PHE A 561 -18.80 20.12 -15.19
CA PHE A 561 -19.27 20.21 -13.82
C PHE A 561 -18.48 21.27 -13.05
N VAL A 562 -17.14 21.18 -13.06
CA VAL A 562 -16.22 22.12 -12.42
C VAL A 562 -16.38 23.55 -12.98
N LYS A 563 -16.63 23.71 -14.29
CA LYS A 563 -16.81 25.03 -14.94
C LYS A 563 -18.23 25.59 -14.82
N SER A 564 -19.22 24.80 -14.43
CA SER A 564 -20.62 25.24 -14.49
C SER A 564 -20.97 26.22 -13.38
N ASP A 565 -21.62 27.34 -13.75
CA ASP A 565 -22.17 28.31 -12.80
C ASP A 565 -23.30 27.72 -11.93
N LYS A 566 -23.73 26.47 -12.18
CA LYS A 566 -24.78 25.79 -11.40
C LYS A 566 -24.35 25.52 -9.96
N LEU A 567 -23.05 25.36 -9.70
CA LEU A 567 -22.48 25.12 -8.37
C LEU A 567 -22.42 26.39 -7.49
N SER A 568 -22.71 27.56 -8.06
CA SER A 568 -22.78 28.82 -7.31
C SER A 568 -24.07 28.96 -6.49
N LYS A 569 -25.06 28.08 -6.70
CA LYS A 569 -26.40 28.19 -6.11
C LYS A 569 -26.67 27.25 -4.94
N GLU A 570 -25.87 26.20 -4.77
CA GLU A 570 -26.05 25.16 -3.74
C GLU A 570 -24.76 25.02 -2.92
N GLU A 571 -24.88 24.89 -1.60
CA GLU A 571 -23.73 24.71 -0.71
C GLU A 571 -23.06 23.34 -0.94
N LEU A 572 -21.78 23.33 -1.27
CA LEU A 572 -21.03 22.08 -1.45
C LEU A 572 -20.63 21.48 -0.10
N SER A 573 -21.07 20.24 0.16
CA SER A 573 -20.56 19.45 1.27
C SER A 573 -19.06 19.11 1.13
N PRO A 574 -18.36 18.82 2.24
CA PRO A 574 -16.96 18.35 2.21
C PRO A 574 -16.75 17.08 1.38
N ALA A 575 -17.76 16.20 1.32
CA ALA A 575 -17.72 14.99 0.51
C ALA A 575 -17.74 15.31 -0.99
N HIS A 576 -18.52 16.31 -1.41
CA HIS A 576 -18.53 16.78 -2.80
C HIS A 576 -17.18 17.37 -3.19
N CYS A 577 -16.58 18.20 -2.33
CA CYS A 577 -15.25 18.75 -2.57
C CYS A 577 -14.23 17.63 -2.76
N SER A 578 -14.21 16.68 -1.82
CA SER A 578 -13.32 15.51 -1.84
C SER A 578 -13.45 14.67 -3.10
N THR A 579 -14.68 14.45 -3.55
CA THR A 579 -14.98 13.77 -4.81
C THR A 579 -14.42 14.57 -5.99
N ILE A 580 -14.65 15.89 -6.05
CA ILE A 580 -14.16 16.75 -7.14
C ILE A 580 -12.63 16.72 -7.24
N ALA A 581 -11.91 16.83 -6.13
CA ALA A 581 -10.45 16.76 -6.17
C ALA A 581 -9.95 15.40 -6.65
N TYR A 582 -10.58 14.31 -6.21
CA TYR A 582 -10.25 12.98 -6.70
C TYR A 582 -10.53 12.83 -8.20
N MET A 583 -11.67 13.35 -8.67
CA MET A 583 -12.02 13.37 -10.09
C MET A 583 -10.97 14.14 -10.92
N LEU A 584 -10.51 15.29 -10.44
CA LEU A 584 -9.45 16.07 -11.08
C LEU A 584 -8.10 15.35 -11.07
N GLN A 585 -7.75 14.69 -9.97
CA GLN A 585 -6.52 13.90 -9.85
C GLN A 585 -6.47 12.73 -10.84
N MET A 586 -7.63 12.15 -11.14
CA MET A 586 -7.77 10.97 -12.00
C MET A 586 -7.98 11.31 -13.48
N SER A 587 -8.26 12.58 -13.82
CA SER A 587 -8.34 13.03 -15.21
C SER A 587 -7.01 12.79 -15.94
N GLU A 588 -7.05 12.41 -17.21
CA GLU A 588 -5.85 12.34 -18.06
C GLU A 588 -5.53 13.67 -18.74
N GLU A 589 -6.50 14.59 -18.79
CA GLU A 589 -6.38 15.89 -19.44
C GLU A 589 -6.20 17.02 -18.41
N PRO A 590 -5.33 18.01 -18.70
CA PRO A 590 -5.20 19.20 -17.89
C PRO A 590 -6.48 20.02 -17.87
N LEU A 591 -6.88 20.48 -16.69
CA LEU A 591 -7.90 21.48 -16.50
C LEU A 591 -7.30 22.88 -16.75
N ASN A 592 -7.88 23.61 -17.70
CA ASN A 592 -7.36 24.92 -18.09
C ASN A 592 -7.41 25.97 -16.97
N GLU A 593 -8.46 25.97 -16.14
CA GLU A 593 -8.67 26.98 -15.10
C GLU A 593 -9.47 26.37 -13.93
N LEU A 594 -9.06 26.65 -12.69
CA LEU A 594 -9.84 26.40 -11.47
C LEU A 594 -9.99 27.71 -10.68
N ASP A 595 -11.24 28.10 -10.43
CA ASP A 595 -11.62 29.28 -9.65
C ASP A 595 -12.47 28.85 -8.47
N ILE A 596 -11.88 28.86 -7.28
CA ILE A 596 -12.54 28.39 -6.06
C ILE A 596 -13.67 29.33 -5.62
N LYS A 597 -13.63 30.61 -5.99
CA LYS A 597 -14.69 31.58 -5.64
C LYS A 597 -16.05 31.27 -6.27
N LYS A 598 -16.09 30.45 -7.32
CA LYS A 598 -17.33 30.06 -7.98
C LYS A 598 -18.15 29.05 -7.19
N TYR A 599 -17.54 28.39 -6.21
CA TYR A 599 -18.23 27.42 -5.36
C TYR A 599 -18.76 28.14 -4.12
N ASN A 600 -20.08 28.08 -3.90
CA ASN A 600 -20.70 28.62 -2.70
C ASN A 600 -20.40 27.68 -1.51
N THR A 601 -19.21 27.80 -0.92
CA THR A 601 -18.84 27.06 0.30
C THR A 601 -18.98 28.00 1.49
N SER A 602 -19.57 27.54 2.60
CA SER A 602 -19.65 28.36 3.82
C SER A 602 -18.25 28.73 4.31
N ASP A 603 -18.12 29.86 5.01
CA ASP A 603 -16.84 30.27 5.62
C ASP A 603 -16.26 29.12 6.48
N GLU A 604 -17.09 28.32 7.16
CA GLU A 604 -16.66 27.13 7.90
C GLU A 604 -16.16 25.98 7.01
N VAL A 605 -16.71 25.75 5.81
CA VAL A 605 -16.23 24.73 4.85
C VAL A 605 -14.99 25.21 4.10
N MET A 606 -14.89 26.51 3.81
CA MET A 606 -13.67 27.13 3.29
C MET A 606 -12.56 27.06 4.37
N LEU A 607 -12.87 27.37 5.63
CA LEU A 607 -12.04 27.17 6.84
C LEU A 607 -11.82 25.67 7.18
N TYR A 608 -12.65 24.74 6.70
CA TYR A 608 -12.45 23.30 6.84
C TYR A 608 -11.51 22.77 5.76
N LEU A 609 -11.57 23.34 4.55
CA LEU A 609 -10.63 23.10 3.45
C LEU A 609 -9.26 23.74 3.72
N LEU A 610 -9.19 24.80 4.54
CA LEU A 610 -7.98 25.61 4.76
C LEU A 610 -7.42 25.65 6.19
N ILE A 611 -8.23 25.54 7.26
CA ILE A 611 -7.82 26.02 8.60
C ILE A 611 -8.01 25.02 9.78
N HIS A 612 -8.66 23.86 9.63
CA HIS A 612 -8.76 22.91 10.76
C HIS A 612 -7.47 22.09 10.97
N SER A 613 -6.65 22.60 11.89
CA SER A 613 -5.44 22.05 12.49
C SER A 613 -5.54 20.58 12.94
N ASN A 614 -4.52 19.79 12.58
CA ASN A 614 -4.13 18.47 13.12
C ASN A 614 -4.88 17.20 12.71
N THR A 615 -5.38 17.09 11.47
CA THR A 615 -5.76 15.80 10.86
C THR A 615 -5.46 15.78 9.36
N PRO A 616 -5.51 14.60 8.69
CA PRO A 616 -4.91 14.35 7.37
C PRO A 616 -5.52 15.10 6.15
N TYR A 617 -6.29 16.15 6.38
CA TYR A 617 -7.05 16.91 5.38
C TYR A 617 -6.36 18.20 4.94
N MET A 618 -5.28 18.62 5.63
CA MET A 618 -4.34 19.65 5.15
C MET A 618 -3.74 19.31 3.77
N SER A 619 -3.69 18.02 3.42
CA SER A 619 -3.15 17.54 2.15
C SER A 619 -4.12 17.70 0.96
N PHE A 620 -5.34 18.18 1.20
CA PHE A 620 -6.39 18.23 0.18
C PHE A 620 -6.20 19.37 -0.85
N ILE A 621 -5.94 20.58 -0.36
CA ILE A 621 -5.57 21.73 -1.22
C ILE A 621 -4.16 21.54 -1.76
N VAL A 622 -3.25 21.06 -0.92
CA VAL A 622 -1.90 20.56 -1.27
C VAL A 622 -1.94 19.67 -2.50
N LEU A 623 -2.80 18.64 -2.56
CA LEU A 623 -2.89 17.71 -3.69
C LEU A 623 -3.47 18.34 -4.96
N LEU A 624 -4.44 19.25 -4.85
CA LEU A 624 -4.94 20.05 -5.97
C LEU A 624 -3.83 20.93 -6.58
N PHE A 625 -2.89 21.43 -5.76
CA PHE A 625 -1.76 22.23 -6.20
C PHE A 625 -0.53 21.41 -6.64
N LEU A 626 -0.18 20.34 -5.93
CA LEU A 626 1.11 19.62 -6.06
C LEU A 626 1.15 18.58 -7.18
N LYS A 627 0.00 18.10 -7.65
CA LYS A 627 -0.04 16.94 -8.55
C LYS A 627 -1.04 17.09 -9.69
N PHE A 628 -0.64 17.88 -10.68
CA PHE A 628 -1.05 17.75 -12.08
C PHE A 628 -2.38 18.43 -12.45
N TYR A 629 -2.37 18.97 -13.67
CA TYR A 629 -3.51 19.34 -14.51
C TYR A 629 -3.95 20.81 -14.54
N LEU A 630 -3.58 21.70 -13.62
CA LEU A 630 -3.98 23.12 -13.72
C LEU A 630 -3.00 23.97 -14.52
N ILE A 631 -3.48 24.63 -15.58
CA ILE A 631 -2.71 25.63 -16.34
C ILE A 631 -2.75 26.98 -15.61
N SER A 632 -3.91 27.35 -15.07
CA SER A 632 -4.19 28.60 -14.35
C SER A 632 -5.02 28.33 -13.10
N SER A 633 -4.67 28.96 -11.98
CA SER A 633 -5.39 28.78 -10.70
C SER A 633 -5.61 30.11 -9.98
N ARG A 634 -6.83 30.33 -9.46
CA ARG A 634 -7.22 31.56 -8.75
C ARG A 634 -7.68 31.27 -7.32
N PHE A 635 -6.92 31.77 -6.36
CA PHE A 635 -7.14 31.64 -4.91
C PHE A 635 -7.24 32.99 -4.22
N SER A 636 -7.72 34.00 -4.94
CA SER A 636 -7.81 35.33 -4.35
C SER A 636 -8.74 35.31 -3.12
N GLY A 637 -8.43 35.98 -2.02
CA GLY A 637 -9.36 36.10 -0.88
C GLY A 637 -9.80 34.77 -0.27
N CYS A 638 -8.87 33.82 -0.13
CA CYS A 638 -9.09 32.47 0.40
C CYS A 638 -8.44 32.27 1.77
N ASP A 639 -8.14 33.33 2.54
CA ASP A 639 -7.53 33.28 3.88
C ASP A 639 -6.32 32.32 3.99
N LEU A 640 -5.45 32.34 2.97
CA LEU A 640 -4.26 31.48 2.93
C LEU A 640 -3.24 31.87 4.01
N SER A 641 -2.66 30.86 4.67
CA SER A 641 -1.59 31.01 5.68
C SER A 641 -0.19 30.60 5.15
N ASP A 642 0.87 30.88 5.93
CA ASP A 642 2.26 30.50 5.61
C ASP A 642 2.43 29.01 5.22
N GLN A 643 1.70 28.10 5.90
CA GLN A 643 1.75 26.67 5.60
C GLN A 643 1.28 26.39 4.17
N HIS A 644 0.25 27.10 3.70
CA HIS A 644 -0.25 26.96 2.33
C HIS A 644 0.79 27.46 1.30
N CYS A 645 1.58 28.48 1.64
CA CYS A 645 2.65 28.94 0.76
C CYS A 645 3.82 27.94 0.69
N GLU A 646 4.17 27.27 1.78
CA GLU A 646 5.16 26.18 1.79
C GLU A 646 4.75 25.02 0.87
N ILE A 647 3.45 24.73 0.88
CA ILE A 647 2.83 23.72 0.03
C ILE A 647 2.90 24.10 -1.44
N VAL A 648 2.49 25.33 -1.80
CA VAL A 648 2.59 25.84 -3.16
C VAL A 648 4.05 25.85 -3.63
N SER A 649 4.99 26.20 -2.75
CA SER A 649 6.43 26.12 -3.04
C SER A 649 6.86 24.70 -3.43
N SER A 650 6.45 23.70 -2.63
CA SER A 650 6.72 22.30 -2.91
C SER A 650 6.12 21.86 -4.25
N ALA A 651 4.95 22.41 -4.63
CA ALA A 651 4.31 22.18 -5.93
C ALA A 651 5.17 22.67 -7.08
N LEU A 652 5.60 23.93 -7.01
CA LEU A 652 6.45 24.57 -8.02
C LEU A 652 7.81 23.86 -8.18
N GLN A 653 8.28 23.19 -7.13
CA GLN A 653 9.53 22.42 -7.15
C GLN A 653 9.42 21.05 -7.82
N SER A 654 8.20 20.52 -7.95
CA SER A 654 7.94 19.19 -8.52
C SER A 654 8.26 19.13 -10.01
N SER A 655 8.91 18.05 -10.47
CA SER A 655 9.24 17.81 -11.90
C SER A 655 8.02 17.66 -12.81
N ASN A 656 6.83 17.65 -12.22
CA ASN A 656 5.56 17.39 -12.84
C ASN A 656 4.64 18.63 -12.85
N CYS A 657 5.13 19.77 -12.38
CA CYS A 657 4.35 21.01 -12.34
C CYS A 657 4.12 21.55 -13.76
N VAL A 658 2.86 21.81 -14.09
CA VAL A 658 2.42 22.40 -15.37
C VAL A 658 1.77 23.77 -15.18
N LEU A 659 1.79 24.30 -13.95
CA LEU A 659 1.15 25.56 -13.61
C LEU A 659 1.87 26.72 -14.27
N SER A 660 1.14 27.48 -15.07
CA SER A 660 1.65 28.65 -15.80
C SER A 660 1.15 29.98 -15.22
N GLU A 661 0.01 29.98 -14.53
CA GLU A 661 -0.57 31.19 -13.94
C GLU A 661 -1.09 30.92 -12.53
N LEU A 662 -0.78 31.82 -11.59
CA LEU A 662 -1.17 31.71 -10.20
C LEU A 662 -1.62 33.07 -9.65
N ASP A 663 -2.88 33.17 -9.28
CA ASP A 663 -3.46 34.35 -8.62
C ASP A 663 -3.70 34.05 -7.13
N LEU A 664 -2.97 34.77 -6.27
CA LEU A 664 -3.08 34.72 -4.81
C LEU A 664 -3.53 36.08 -4.22
N ASN A 665 -4.12 36.96 -5.03
CA ASN A 665 -4.49 38.32 -4.62
C ASN A 665 -5.40 38.36 -3.38
N ASN A 666 -5.37 39.41 -2.57
CA ASN A 666 -6.26 39.57 -1.40
C ASN A 666 -6.12 38.48 -0.33
N ASN A 667 -4.92 37.92 -0.09
CA ASN A 667 -4.65 37.00 1.02
C ASN A 667 -3.60 37.61 1.96
N ASP A 668 -3.77 37.50 3.29
CA ASP A 668 -2.79 38.02 4.27
C ASP A 668 -1.55 37.11 4.37
N LEU A 669 -0.81 36.97 3.27
CA LEU A 669 0.36 36.10 3.17
C LEU A 669 1.56 36.63 3.95
N GLN A 670 1.62 37.96 4.13
CA GLN A 670 2.76 38.67 4.71
C GLN A 670 4.08 38.35 3.97
N ASP A 671 5.20 38.84 4.49
CA ASP A 671 6.51 38.59 3.87
C ASP A 671 6.96 37.12 4.00
N SER A 672 6.46 36.41 5.01
CA SER A 672 6.74 34.99 5.29
C SER A 672 6.15 34.04 4.24
N GLY A 673 4.91 34.26 3.82
CA GLY A 673 4.29 33.47 2.75
C GLY A 673 5.04 33.64 1.42
N VAL A 674 5.42 34.87 1.09
CA VAL A 674 6.18 35.17 -0.14
C VAL A 674 7.58 34.55 -0.15
N GLN A 675 8.19 34.35 1.03
CA GLN A 675 9.46 33.63 1.11
C GLN A 675 9.33 32.21 0.54
N PHE A 676 8.30 31.45 0.93
CA PHE A 676 8.09 30.11 0.41
C PHE A 676 7.86 30.10 -1.10
N ILE A 677 7.00 30.99 -1.60
CA ILE A 677 6.72 31.11 -3.05
C ILE A 677 8.01 31.43 -3.82
N SER A 678 8.82 32.36 -3.31
CA SER A 678 10.11 32.74 -3.90
C SER A 678 11.09 31.56 -4.01
N ASP A 679 11.11 30.67 -3.01
CA ASP A 679 11.96 29.48 -3.04
C ASP A 679 11.46 28.44 -4.07
N GLY A 680 10.14 28.35 -4.28
CA GLY A 680 9.55 27.52 -5.33
C GLY A 680 9.88 28.00 -6.74
N LEU A 681 9.83 29.31 -6.97
CA LEU A 681 10.17 29.95 -8.25
C LEU A 681 11.64 29.73 -8.68
N LYS A 682 12.56 29.48 -7.74
CA LYS A 682 13.97 29.23 -8.06
C LYS A 682 14.22 27.83 -8.66
N SER A 683 13.25 26.93 -8.53
CA SER A 683 13.36 25.54 -8.99
C SER A 683 13.58 25.45 -10.50
N PRO A 684 14.44 24.54 -10.99
CA PRO A 684 14.54 24.24 -12.43
C PRO A 684 13.27 23.61 -13.01
N ASN A 685 12.37 23.11 -12.17
CA ASN A 685 11.12 22.49 -12.59
C ASN A 685 9.94 23.48 -12.67
N CYS A 686 10.11 24.73 -12.24
CA CYS A 686 9.04 25.70 -12.19
C CYS A 686 8.68 26.19 -13.60
N GLN A 687 7.40 26.15 -13.96
CA GLN A 687 6.88 26.61 -15.27
C GLN A 687 6.02 27.88 -15.17
N LEU A 688 5.97 28.51 -14.00
CA LEU A 688 5.07 29.62 -13.71
C LEU A 688 5.48 30.87 -14.47
N GLN A 689 4.58 31.39 -15.30
CA GLN A 689 4.76 32.58 -16.13
C GLN A 689 4.06 33.81 -15.54
N ILE A 690 2.93 33.64 -14.87
CA ILE A 690 2.14 34.75 -14.30
C ILE A 690 1.95 34.51 -12.80
N LEU A 691 2.29 35.50 -11.99
CA LEU A 691 2.07 35.49 -10.54
C LEU A 691 1.41 36.79 -10.10
N SER A 692 0.27 36.69 -9.42
CA SER A 692 -0.44 37.84 -8.84
C SER A 692 -0.50 37.73 -7.31
N LEU A 693 -0.03 38.80 -6.65
CA LEU A 693 0.16 38.96 -5.21
C LEU A 693 -0.37 40.33 -4.73
N ALA A 694 -1.35 40.89 -5.43
CA ALA A 694 -1.95 42.17 -5.11
C ALA A 694 -2.74 42.11 -3.80
N VAL A 695 -2.66 43.16 -2.97
CA VAL A 695 -3.37 43.25 -1.68
C VAL A 695 -3.04 42.06 -0.76
N CYS A 696 -1.76 41.72 -0.60
CA CYS A 696 -1.32 40.57 0.21
C CYS A 696 -0.59 40.96 1.52
N ASN A 697 -0.72 42.22 1.94
CA ASN A 697 -0.07 42.79 3.13
C ASN A 697 1.47 42.66 3.09
N LEU A 698 2.04 42.88 1.91
CA LEU A 698 3.47 42.74 1.66
C LEU A 698 4.23 44.04 1.94
N THR A 699 5.48 43.91 2.41
CA THR A 699 6.38 45.03 2.65
C THR A 699 7.61 44.99 1.71
N ALA A 700 8.48 46.01 1.81
CA ALA A 700 9.73 46.06 1.05
C ALA A 700 10.62 44.79 1.21
N GLN A 701 10.49 44.05 2.32
CA GLN A 701 11.32 42.88 2.62
C GLN A 701 11.01 41.70 1.67
N CYS A 702 9.75 41.50 1.27
CA CYS A 702 9.41 40.44 0.32
C CYS A 702 10.03 40.69 -1.06
N CYS A 703 10.18 41.96 -1.46
CA CYS A 703 10.73 42.35 -2.76
C CYS A 703 12.18 41.90 -2.95
N GLU A 704 12.99 41.86 -1.88
CA GLU A 704 14.35 41.33 -1.93
C GLU A 704 14.37 39.84 -2.30
N ARG A 705 13.46 39.06 -1.70
CA ARG A 705 13.34 37.61 -1.95
C ARG A 705 12.83 37.31 -3.35
N LEU A 706 11.80 38.04 -3.80
CA LEU A 706 11.29 37.95 -5.17
C LEU A 706 12.36 38.36 -6.19
N SER A 707 13.10 39.44 -5.92
CA SER A 707 14.22 39.86 -6.76
C SER A 707 15.26 38.75 -6.91
N SER A 708 15.64 38.08 -5.82
CA SER A 708 16.53 36.91 -5.88
C SER A 708 15.96 35.76 -6.71
N ALA A 709 14.65 35.51 -6.64
CA ALA A 709 14.01 34.48 -7.46
C ALA A 709 14.02 34.85 -8.96
N LEU A 710 13.73 36.11 -9.30
CA LEU A 710 13.75 36.63 -10.67
C LEU A 710 15.16 36.59 -11.29
N GLN A 711 16.20 36.75 -10.47
CA GLN A 711 17.60 36.65 -10.90
C GLN A 711 18.08 35.21 -11.10
N SER A 712 17.30 34.21 -10.68
CA SER A 712 17.63 32.79 -10.90
C SER A 712 17.69 32.48 -12.40
N SER A 713 18.68 31.69 -12.82
CA SER A 713 18.79 31.22 -14.22
C SER A 713 17.61 30.37 -14.68
N ASN A 714 16.81 29.87 -13.73
CA ASN A 714 15.65 29.00 -13.99
C ASN A 714 14.32 29.77 -14.04
N SER A 715 14.33 31.08 -13.76
CA SER A 715 13.08 31.86 -13.74
C SER A 715 12.51 31.97 -15.15
N VAL A 716 11.24 31.58 -15.30
CA VAL A 716 10.46 31.72 -16.54
C VAL A 716 9.30 32.73 -16.40
N LEU A 717 9.26 33.45 -15.27
CA LEU A 717 8.20 34.41 -14.96
C LEU A 717 8.20 35.57 -15.96
N ARG A 718 7.02 35.91 -16.48
CA ARG A 718 6.75 36.96 -17.47
C ARG A 718 5.81 38.03 -16.97
N GLU A 719 5.03 37.76 -15.94
CA GLU A 719 4.15 38.75 -15.32
C GLU A 719 4.16 38.61 -13.79
N LEU A 720 4.33 39.75 -13.10
CA LEU A 720 4.31 39.85 -11.65
C LEU A 720 3.45 41.04 -11.21
N ASP A 721 2.30 40.78 -10.62
CA ASP A 721 1.44 41.80 -10.01
C ASP A 721 1.65 41.84 -8.49
N LEU A 722 2.14 42.96 -7.97
CA LEU A 722 2.31 43.26 -6.55
C LEU A 722 1.48 44.47 -6.13
N SER A 723 0.53 44.91 -6.97
CA SER A 723 -0.21 46.15 -6.76
C SER A 723 -0.93 46.19 -5.41
N ASN A 724 -1.13 47.41 -4.91
CA ASN A 724 -1.86 47.64 -3.65
C ASN A 724 -1.23 46.94 -2.43
N ASN A 725 0.11 46.84 -2.40
CA ASN A 725 0.90 46.48 -1.22
C ASN A 725 1.76 47.67 -0.75
N ASP A 726 2.20 47.68 0.51
CA ASP A 726 3.04 48.75 1.08
C ASP A 726 4.54 48.47 0.86
N LEU A 727 4.95 48.41 -0.41
CA LEU A 727 6.30 48.02 -0.80
C LEU A 727 7.36 49.10 -0.53
N GLN A 728 6.94 50.36 -0.36
CA GLN A 728 7.80 51.54 -0.25
C GLN A 728 8.76 51.73 -1.45
N ASP A 729 9.46 52.86 -1.51
CA ASP A 729 10.45 53.13 -2.57
C ASP A 729 11.57 52.07 -2.61
N SER A 730 11.90 51.48 -1.45
CA SER A 730 12.88 50.42 -1.33
C SER A 730 12.45 49.12 -2.01
N GLY A 731 11.18 48.72 -1.91
CA GLY A 731 10.66 47.53 -2.57
C GLY A 731 10.71 47.64 -4.09
N VAL A 732 10.27 48.80 -4.62
CA VAL A 732 10.34 49.13 -6.06
C VAL A 732 11.77 49.03 -6.56
N LYS A 733 12.74 49.52 -5.78
CA LYS A 733 14.16 49.44 -6.11
C LYS A 733 14.67 47.99 -6.17
N PHE A 734 14.30 47.13 -5.20
CA PHE A 734 14.70 45.72 -5.20
C PHE A 734 14.19 44.98 -6.44
N ILE A 735 12.93 45.16 -6.83
CA ILE A 735 12.37 44.56 -8.05
C ILE A 735 13.06 45.13 -9.30
N SER A 736 13.27 46.45 -9.35
CA SER A 736 13.97 47.11 -10.47
C SER A 736 15.41 46.61 -10.64
N ASP A 737 16.12 46.30 -9.55
CA ASP A 737 17.46 45.74 -9.57
C ASP A 737 17.46 44.26 -9.99
N GLY A 738 16.42 43.50 -9.62
CA GLY A 738 16.17 42.13 -10.07
C GLY A 738 16.09 41.98 -11.59
N LEU A 739 15.51 43.00 -12.24
CA LEU A 739 15.23 43.05 -13.67
C LEU A 739 16.44 43.39 -14.57
N LYS A 740 17.56 43.85 -14.00
CA LYS A 740 18.72 44.33 -14.78
C LYS A 740 19.57 43.21 -15.41
N ILE A 741 19.19 41.93 -15.25
CA ILE A 741 19.94 40.77 -15.74
C ILE A 741 19.41 40.31 -17.13
N PRO A 742 20.28 39.88 -18.08
CA PRO A 742 19.92 39.66 -19.49
C PRO A 742 18.86 38.59 -19.80
N ASN A 743 18.45 37.77 -18.82
CA ASN A 743 17.46 36.70 -19.03
C ASN A 743 16.01 37.15 -18.79
N CYS A 744 15.78 38.40 -18.33
CA CYS A 744 14.46 38.92 -17.94
C CYS A 744 13.84 39.92 -18.94
N HIS A 745 14.18 39.84 -20.23
CA HIS A 745 13.80 40.84 -21.24
C HIS A 745 12.30 40.91 -21.61
N GLN A 746 11.42 40.15 -20.94
CA GLN A 746 9.97 40.12 -21.21
C GLN A 746 9.08 40.16 -19.95
N LEU A 747 9.63 40.45 -18.77
CA LEU A 747 8.84 40.54 -17.53
C LEU A 747 8.05 41.86 -17.47
N THR A 748 6.73 41.79 -17.46
CA THR A 748 5.81 42.90 -17.14
C THR A 748 5.50 42.86 -15.66
N TYR A 749 5.45 44.02 -15.00
CA TYR A 749 5.11 44.07 -13.58
C TYR A 749 4.15 45.22 -13.27
N VAL A 750 3.32 45.01 -12.26
CA VAL A 750 2.40 46.01 -11.71
C VAL A 750 2.77 46.17 -10.23
N LEU A 751 3.07 47.39 -9.78
CA LEU A 751 3.48 47.71 -8.40
C LEU A 751 2.45 48.59 -7.71
#